data_AF-A0A838XTX6-F1
#
_entry.id   AF-A0A838XTX6-F1
#
_cell.length_a   1.000
_cell.length_b   1.000
_cell.length_c   1.000
_cell.angle_alpha   90.00
_cell.angle_beta   90.00
_cell.angle_gamma   90.00
#
_symmetry.space_group_name_H-M   'P 1'
#
loop_
_entity.id
_entity.type
_entity.pdbx_description
1 polymer ?
#
loop_
_entity_poly.entity_id
_entity_poly.type
_entity_poly.pdbx_seq_one_letter_code
_entity_poly.pdbx_strand_id
1 'polypeptide(L)'
;MKYDFSSLSPNDFEDLSRDLLGRELCVRFEAFPEGPDDGMDGRHCVGEGSIILQAKHYYRSGFSALKSKMGKERASIDRLQPKRYLLTTSTPLTPNNKRTLAGIIGPALLSEGDMLGPDDLNALLRKYPDIEKSHQKLWAQSTTVLEEVVTGAVKQAMARPAEVPSVLANMLSPRGTTEDNSQIVERDVVYLIKSSPIDDEFVLWLAPKLEAEGYRVFADILTLQPGDRWRRETNAVLQARTAKVLLLCKDATLADQHVQDDLDIALETGNELGDTRFIIPLRLEPGRKVKGIGDAVPVDFVRGWAEGLATLIDALSRQKVPRSSEAPTIDRNWEIFRRRGAVPLVEESERLTSNWLRVVEAPDVIRFYEASGVIDGRSLQAAIDAYPYPSALQGSGFITFAAQAEVDEAFESAGRFRLKREIPLLHFVGNGIPEIGIERQVASNLVIAMLKKAWYAYCKQCGFLEFQYSNGTGFHASAEQAPTGQRIPWGKQGERRSSMLRNVAKGHIWQFGVTGMPFFWPFWHFKLKSRVLFSTDNGTATGIDIDDPKKLHRLRRSLCKGWRNKQWYGRMLAFLELLSGESAYIRLPMSSDTAIVLEAAPVLFSSPVSTALPDILDADEEETDLSTLGRPANDDEEGAA
;
A
#
# COMPACT_ATOMS: atom_id res chain seq x y z
N MET A 1 -34.74 -5.66 21.28
CA MET A 1 -35.47 -5.08 20.14
C MET A 1 -36.24 -6.17 19.38
N LYS A 2 -37.22 -5.82 18.52
CA LYS A 2 -37.93 -6.76 17.64
C LYS A 2 -37.91 -6.25 16.20
N TYR A 3 -37.30 -6.99 15.29
CA TYR A 3 -37.17 -6.71 13.86
C TYR A 3 -38.18 -7.52 13.04
N ASP A 4 -38.72 -6.92 11.99
CA ASP A 4 -39.57 -7.58 10.99
C ASP A 4 -38.79 -8.02 9.73
N PHE A 5 -37.49 -7.72 9.69
CA PHE A 5 -36.56 -8.00 8.59
C PHE A 5 -36.93 -7.35 7.25
N SER A 6 -37.84 -6.38 7.23
CA SER A 6 -38.32 -5.74 6.00
C SER A 6 -37.25 -4.94 5.24
N SER A 7 -36.19 -4.53 5.95
CA SER A 7 -35.06 -3.77 5.42
C SER A 7 -34.00 -4.63 4.72
N LEU A 8 -34.09 -5.96 4.81
CA LEU A 8 -33.12 -6.88 4.23
C LEU A 8 -33.53 -7.31 2.82
N SER A 9 -32.56 -7.42 1.91
CA SER A 9 -32.74 -8.19 0.67
C SER A 9 -32.72 -9.71 0.97
N PRO A 10 -33.15 -10.57 0.04
CA PRO A 10 -33.00 -12.02 0.19
C PRO A 10 -31.58 -12.45 0.55
N ASN A 11 -30.57 -11.91 -0.14
CA ASN A 11 -29.16 -12.22 0.11
C ASN A 11 -28.71 -11.72 1.49
N ASP A 12 -29.14 -10.52 1.90
CA ASP A 12 -28.83 -10.00 3.24
C ASP A 12 -29.46 -10.87 4.35
N PHE A 13 -30.65 -11.42 4.08
CA PHE A 13 -31.33 -12.32 5.00
C PHE A 13 -30.67 -13.70 5.07
N GLU A 14 -30.13 -14.19 3.95
CA GLU A 14 -29.33 -15.40 3.89
C GLU A 14 -28.04 -15.26 4.72
N ASP A 15 -27.30 -14.17 4.54
CA ASP A 15 -26.10 -13.88 5.31
C ASP A 15 -26.39 -13.79 6.82
N LEU A 16 -27.45 -13.09 7.20
CA LEU A 16 -27.88 -13.00 8.59
C LEU A 16 -28.22 -14.38 9.18
N SER A 17 -28.98 -15.18 8.43
CA SER A 17 -29.41 -16.51 8.87
C SER A 17 -28.20 -17.44 9.03
N ARG A 18 -27.23 -17.35 8.13
CA ARG A 18 -25.98 -18.10 8.17
C ARG A 18 -25.16 -17.77 9.42
N ASP A 19 -25.01 -16.49 9.74
CA ASP A 19 -24.22 -16.05 10.89
C ASP A 19 -24.88 -16.44 12.21
N LEU A 20 -26.20 -16.23 12.33
CA LEU A 20 -26.95 -16.59 13.54
C LEU A 20 -26.94 -18.09 13.82
N LEU A 21 -27.24 -18.92 12.81
CA LEU A 21 -27.28 -20.38 13.00
C LEU A 21 -25.89 -21.00 13.06
N GLY A 22 -24.92 -20.44 12.33
CA GLY A 22 -23.52 -20.85 12.44
C GLY A 22 -23.00 -20.65 13.85
N ARG A 23 -23.35 -19.51 14.47
CA ARG A 23 -23.02 -19.22 15.87
C ARG A 23 -23.76 -20.11 16.86
N GLU A 24 -25.07 -20.28 16.69
CA GLU A 24 -25.89 -21.11 17.60
C GLU A 24 -25.48 -22.59 17.61
N LEU A 25 -25.15 -23.13 16.43
CA LEU A 25 -24.78 -24.53 16.27
C LEU A 25 -23.27 -24.77 16.40
N CYS A 26 -22.46 -23.70 16.55
CA CYS A 26 -21.01 -23.75 16.54
C CYS A 26 -20.43 -24.44 15.28
N VAL A 27 -21.04 -24.19 14.12
CA VAL A 27 -20.61 -24.73 12.81
C VAL A 27 -20.40 -23.60 11.81
N ARG A 28 -19.50 -23.80 10.85
CA ARG A 28 -19.27 -22.84 9.76
C ARG A 28 -20.02 -23.27 8.51
N PHE A 29 -21.00 -22.49 8.07
CA PHE A 29 -21.66 -22.68 6.78
C PHE A 29 -20.87 -21.99 5.66
N GLU A 30 -20.69 -22.66 4.52
CA GLU A 30 -20.12 -22.10 3.30
C GLU A 30 -21.21 -21.30 2.55
N ALA A 31 -20.83 -20.17 1.95
CA ALA A 31 -21.69 -19.44 1.01
C ALA A 31 -21.24 -19.66 -0.43
N PHE A 32 -22.21 -19.70 -1.34
CA PHE A 32 -21.98 -19.88 -2.78
C PHE A 32 -22.38 -18.59 -3.54
N PRO A 33 -21.66 -18.24 -4.62
CA PRO A 33 -22.01 -17.11 -5.48
C PRO A 33 -23.29 -17.38 -6.31
N GLU A 34 -23.95 -16.30 -6.74
CA GLU A 34 -25.17 -16.34 -7.57
C GLU A 34 -24.98 -17.18 -8.85
N GLY A 35 -25.78 -18.22 -9.01
CA GLY A 35 -25.76 -19.15 -10.16
C GLY A 35 -27.09 -19.89 -10.32
N PRO A 36 -27.27 -20.74 -11.34
CA PRO A 36 -28.51 -21.50 -11.55
C PRO A 36 -28.88 -22.28 -10.28
N ASP A 37 -30.07 -21.94 -9.77
CA ASP A 37 -30.60 -22.23 -8.44
C ASP A 37 -30.73 -23.76 -8.18
N ASP A 38 -29.67 -24.42 -7.71
CA ASP A 38 -29.70 -25.83 -7.26
C ASP A 38 -30.39 -25.99 -5.88
N GLY A 39 -30.93 -24.90 -5.31
CA GLY A 39 -31.78 -24.93 -4.11
C GLY A 39 -31.03 -25.00 -2.78
N MET A 40 -29.85 -24.38 -2.68
CA MET A 40 -29.06 -24.32 -1.44
C MET A 40 -28.48 -22.92 -1.20
N ASP A 41 -28.74 -22.37 -0.01
CA ASP A 41 -28.27 -21.03 0.36
C ASP A 41 -27.01 -21.13 1.28
N GLY A 42 -26.74 -22.30 1.88
CA GLY A 42 -25.47 -22.63 2.54
C GLY A 42 -25.28 -24.11 2.90
N ARG A 43 -24.04 -24.62 2.83
CA ARG A 43 -23.68 -26.02 3.13
C ARG A 43 -22.55 -26.09 4.16
N HIS A 44 -22.66 -26.99 5.12
CA HIS A 44 -21.53 -27.41 5.96
C HIS A 44 -21.18 -28.86 5.63
N CYS A 45 -19.92 -29.14 5.28
CA CYS A 45 -19.41 -30.49 5.05
C CYS A 45 -18.20 -30.74 5.96
N VAL A 46 -18.41 -31.54 7.01
CA VAL A 46 -17.33 -32.23 7.72
C VAL A 46 -17.61 -33.72 7.55
N GLY A 47 -16.56 -34.52 7.32
CA GLY A 47 -16.64 -35.94 6.94
C GLY A 47 -17.78 -36.72 7.63
N GLU A 48 -18.50 -37.49 6.81
CA GLU A 48 -19.64 -38.36 7.16
C GLU A 48 -20.98 -37.68 7.56
N GLY A 49 -21.25 -36.45 7.11
CA GLY A 49 -22.64 -35.98 6.96
C GLY A 49 -22.81 -34.46 6.76
N SER A 50 -23.61 -34.05 5.78
CA SER A 50 -23.87 -32.62 5.48
C SER A 50 -25.03 -32.04 6.30
N ILE A 51 -24.83 -30.85 6.86
CA ILE A 51 -25.91 -29.99 7.38
C ILE A 51 -26.21 -28.94 6.32
N ILE A 52 -27.46 -28.85 5.87
CA ILE A 52 -27.90 -27.89 4.87
C ILE A 52 -28.74 -26.82 5.56
N LEU A 53 -28.40 -25.56 5.32
CA LEU A 53 -29.16 -24.41 5.76
C LEU A 53 -29.76 -23.73 4.54
N GLN A 54 -31.08 -23.53 4.58
CA GLN A 54 -31.79 -22.75 3.59
C GLN A 54 -32.47 -21.55 4.25
N ALA A 55 -32.38 -20.38 3.63
CA ALA A 55 -32.87 -19.13 4.17
C ALA A 55 -33.83 -18.46 3.19
N LYS A 56 -35.11 -18.43 3.55
CA LYS A 56 -36.18 -17.99 2.66
C LYS A 56 -36.83 -16.71 3.14
N HIS A 57 -36.51 -15.62 2.44
CA HIS A 57 -37.00 -14.29 2.73
C HIS A 57 -38.36 -14.01 2.06
N TYR A 58 -39.46 -14.29 2.76
CA TYR A 58 -40.84 -14.13 2.26
C TYR A 58 -41.71 -13.23 3.16
N TYR A 59 -41.15 -12.13 3.68
CA TYR A 59 -41.87 -11.25 4.61
C TYR A 59 -43.13 -10.62 3.99
N ARG A 60 -43.10 -10.28 2.68
CA ARG A 60 -44.26 -9.69 1.96
C ARG A 60 -45.25 -10.74 1.43
N SER A 61 -44.75 -11.90 0.99
CA SER A 61 -45.55 -12.88 0.26
C SER A 61 -46.24 -13.92 1.16
N GLY A 62 -45.78 -14.05 2.41
CA GLY A 62 -46.43 -14.87 3.44
C GLY A 62 -46.32 -16.39 3.23
N PHE A 63 -47.01 -17.12 4.11
CA PHE A 63 -46.84 -18.58 4.25
C PHE A 63 -47.25 -19.39 3.01
N SER A 64 -48.27 -18.94 2.26
CA SER A 64 -48.73 -19.65 1.05
C SER A 64 -47.63 -19.71 -0.03
N ALA A 65 -46.91 -18.61 -0.21
CA ALA A 65 -45.80 -18.52 -1.16
C ALA A 65 -44.61 -19.39 -0.71
N LEU A 66 -44.25 -19.31 0.58
CA LEU A 66 -43.22 -20.17 1.18
C LEU A 66 -43.55 -21.66 0.99
N LYS A 67 -44.79 -22.06 1.32
CA LYS A 67 -45.27 -23.44 1.17
C LYS A 67 -45.14 -23.94 -0.28
N SER A 68 -45.52 -23.11 -1.25
CA SER A 68 -45.41 -23.45 -2.69
C SER A 68 -43.96 -23.62 -3.14
N LYS A 69 -43.06 -22.72 -2.72
CA LYS A 69 -41.62 -22.82 -3.05
C LYS A 69 -40.98 -24.05 -2.41
N MET A 70 -41.22 -24.30 -1.12
CA MET A 70 -40.71 -25.50 -0.44
C MET A 70 -41.21 -26.81 -1.09
N GLY A 71 -42.44 -26.81 -1.62
CA GLY A 71 -42.96 -27.94 -2.38
C GLY A 71 -42.17 -28.25 -3.66
N LYS A 72 -41.68 -27.21 -4.35
CA LYS A 72 -40.83 -27.36 -5.55
C LYS A 72 -39.40 -27.79 -5.19
N GLU A 73 -38.91 -27.36 -4.04
CA GLU A 73 -37.55 -27.65 -3.58
C GLU A 73 -37.40 -29.07 -3.01
N ARG A 74 -38.49 -29.76 -2.69
CA ARG A 74 -38.45 -31.11 -2.12
C ARG A 74 -37.60 -32.10 -2.93
N ALA A 75 -37.75 -32.11 -4.25
CA ALA A 75 -36.96 -33.01 -5.10
C ALA A 75 -35.45 -32.70 -5.03
N SER A 76 -35.06 -31.44 -4.82
CA SER A 76 -33.65 -31.06 -4.62
C SER A 76 -33.14 -31.49 -3.24
N ILE A 77 -33.94 -31.25 -2.19
CA ILE A 77 -33.61 -31.65 -0.81
C ILE A 77 -33.36 -33.16 -0.71
N ASP A 78 -34.22 -33.98 -1.33
CA ASP A 78 -34.05 -35.44 -1.33
C ASP A 78 -32.79 -35.88 -2.09
N ARG A 79 -32.41 -35.17 -3.18
CA ARG A 79 -31.19 -35.46 -3.95
C ARG A 79 -29.92 -35.18 -3.14
N LEU A 80 -29.95 -34.18 -2.27
CA LEU A 80 -28.80 -33.77 -1.46
C LEU A 80 -28.48 -34.76 -0.32
N GLN A 81 -29.43 -35.61 0.06
CA GLN A 81 -29.34 -36.54 1.19
C GLN A 81 -28.68 -35.93 2.45
N PRO A 82 -29.17 -34.78 2.95
CA PRO A 82 -28.56 -34.14 4.11
C PRO A 82 -28.80 -34.95 5.39
N LYS A 83 -27.82 -34.93 6.29
CA LYS A 83 -27.95 -35.52 7.64
C LYS A 83 -28.90 -34.72 8.52
N ARG A 84 -28.95 -33.41 8.32
CA ARG A 84 -29.88 -32.48 8.97
C ARG A 84 -30.14 -31.30 8.04
N TYR A 85 -31.41 -30.93 7.89
CA TYR A 85 -31.84 -29.80 7.10
C TYR A 85 -32.43 -28.72 8.02
N LEU A 86 -32.01 -27.47 7.83
CA LEU A 86 -32.42 -26.30 8.61
C LEU A 86 -33.08 -25.29 7.69
N LEU A 87 -34.22 -24.74 8.12
CA LEU A 87 -34.92 -23.68 7.40
C LEU A 87 -35.03 -22.43 8.27
N THR A 88 -34.58 -21.31 7.73
CA THR A 88 -34.82 -19.98 8.31
C THR A 88 -35.74 -19.21 7.41
N THR A 89 -36.68 -18.45 7.99
CA THR A 89 -37.60 -17.65 7.19
C THR A 89 -38.03 -16.37 7.89
N SER A 90 -38.26 -15.32 7.11
CA SER A 90 -38.87 -14.07 7.58
C SER A 90 -40.40 -14.15 7.66
N THR A 91 -41.02 -15.29 7.35
CA THR A 91 -42.47 -15.51 7.52
C THR A 91 -42.79 -16.05 8.92
N PRO A 92 -43.76 -15.47 9.66
CA PRO A 92 -44.22 -16.02 10.94
C PRO A 92 -44.70 -17.47 10.84
N LEU A 93 -44.19 -18.33 11.73
CA LEU A 93 -44.49 -19.76 11.76
C LEU A 93 -45.35 -20.12 12.97
N THR A 94 -46.58 -20.57 12.74
CA THR A 94 -47.41 -21.20 13.77
C THR A 94 -47.08 -22.70 13.91
N PRO A 95 -47.45 -23.38 15.01
CA PRO A 95 -47.27 -24.82 15.13
C PRO A 95 -47.91 -25.62 13.98
N ASN A 96 -49.07 -25.18 13.48
CA ASN A 96 -49.73 -25.82 12.34
C ASN A 96 -48.95 -25.59 11.02
N ASN A 97 -48.36 -24.40 10.85
CA ASN A 97 -47.50 -24.09 9.72
C ASN A 97 -46.22 -24.94 9.73
N LYS A 98 -45.60 -25.12 10.92
CA LYS A 98 -44.43 -25.98 11.11
C LYS A 98 -44.74 -27.43 10.75
N ARG A 99 -45.83 -28.02 11.25
CA ARG A 99 -46.27 -29.38 10.87
C ARG A 99 -46.47 -29.54 9.36
N THR A 100 -47.10 -28.55 8.73
CA THR A 100 -47.36 -28.57 7.28
C THR A 100 -46.06 -28.52 6.48
N LEU A 101 -45.12 -27.66 6.86
CA LEU A 101 -43.81 -27.55 6.20
C LEU A 101 -42.93 -28.78 6.46
N ALA A 102 -42.96 -29.35 7.66
CA ALA A 102 -42.25 -30.58 7.99
C ALA A 102 -42.65 -31.74 7.06
N GLY A 103 -43.95 -31.90 6.79
CA GLY A 103 -44.44 -32.87 5.82
C GLY A 103 -43.95 -32.62 4.39
N ILE A 104 -43.80 -31.35 4.00
CA ILE A 104 -43.30 -30.96 2.68
C ILE A 104 -41.80 -31.20 2.54
N ILE A 105 -41.00 -30.77 3.53
CA ILE A 105 -39.53 -30.88 3.53
C ILE A 105 -39.07 -32.33 3.67
N GLY A 106 -39.76 -33.13 4.48
CA GLY A 106 -39.51 -34.56 4.59
C GLY A 106 -38.54 -34.98 5.68
N PRO A 107 -38.03 -36.23 5.62
CA PRO A 107 -37.28 -36.88 6.70
C PRO A 107 -35.92 -36.22 6.99
N ALA A 108 -35.43 -35.36 6.08
CA ALA A 108 -34.24 -34.55 6.26
C ALA A 108 -34.38 -33.52 7.40
N LEU A 109 -35.61 -33.10 7.71
CA LEU A 109 -35.93 -32.23 8.84
C LEU A 109 -36.09 -33.08 10.10
N LEU A 110 -35.15 -33.00 11.05
CA LEU A 110 -35.13 -33.89 12.21
C LEU A 110 -36.15 -33.49 13.28
N SER A 111 -36.43 -32.20 13.39
CA SER A 111 -37.40 -31.64 14.35
C SER A 111 -38.10 -30.42 13.80
N GLU A 112 -39.31 -30.11 14.28
CA GLU A 112 -39.95 -28.82 14.02
C GLU A 112 -39.12 -27.62 14.53
N GLY A 113 -38.21 -27.87 15.48
CA GLY A 113 -37.24 -26.88 15.97
C GLY A 113 -36.15 -26.50 14.96
N ASP A 114 -35.98 -27.28 13.89
CA ASP A 114 -35.05 -26.97 12.78
C ASP A 114 -35.61 -25.91 11.82
N MET A 115 -36.85 -25.46 12.04
CA MET A 115 -37.46 -24.33 11.35
C MET A 115 -37.52 -23.10 12.26
N LEU A 116 -36.77 -22.06 11.90
CA LEU A 116 -36.68 -20.80 12.65
C LEU A 116 -37.47 -19.70 11.93
N GLY A 117 -38.47 -19.16 12.61
CA GLY A 117 -39.22 -18.00 12.16
C GLY A 117 -38.66 -16.68 12.70
N PRO A 118 -39.32 -15.55 12.40
CA PRO A 118 -38.89 -14.23 12.84
C PRO A 118 -38.71 -14.09 14.35
N ASP A 119 -39.58 -14.70 15.16
CA ASP A 119 -39.47 -14.61 16.62
C ASP A 119 -38.24 -15.38 17.15
N ASP A 120 -37.91 -16.52 16.53
CA ASP A 120 -36.72 -17.31 16.85
C ASP A 120 -35.45 -16.54 16.46
N LEU A 121 -35.42 -15.95 15.26
CA LEU A 121 -34.29 -15.12 14.79
C LEU A 121 -34.10 -13.87 15.66
N ASN A 122 -35.18 -13.22 16.09
CA ASN A 122 -35.11 -12.12 17.03
C ASN A 122 -34.59 -12.52 18.41
N ALA A 123 -34.86 -13.75 18.87
CA ALA A 123 -34.29 -14.27 20.10
C ALA A 123 -32.77 -14.50 19.95
N LEU A 124 -32.32 -15.01 18.79
CA LEU A 124 -30.90 -15.17 18.49
C LEU A 124 -30.17 -13.82 18.40
N LEU A 125 -30.78 -12.79 17.79
CA LEU A 125 -30.21 -11.44 17.77
C LEU A 125 -30.00 -10.86 19.18
N ARG A 126 -30.97 -11.06 20.10
CA ARG A 126 -30.81 -10.66 21.50
C ARG A 126 -29.69 -11.41 22.22
N LYS A 127 -29.43 -12.65 21.81
CA LYS A 127 -28.36 -13.50 22.36
C LYS A 127 -26.98 -13.14 21.80
N TYR A 128 -26.93 -12.65 20.55
CA TYR A 128 -25.71 -12.32 19.81
C TYR A 128 -25.69 -10.86 19.32
N PRO A 129 -25.50 -9.88 20.24
CA PRO A 129 -25.54 -8.46 19.91
C PRO A 129 -24.37 -8.00 19.02
N ASP A 130 -23.31 -8.79 18.90
CA ASP A 130 -22.22 -8.60 17.95
C ASP A 130 -22.65 -8.84 16.51
N ILE A 131 -23.47 -9.88 16.26
CA ILE A 131 -24.06 -10.17 14.95
C ILE A 131 -25.08 -9.09 14.57
N GLU A 132 -25.88 -8.62 15.53
CA GLU A 132 -26.78 -7.48 15.31
C GLU A 132 -26.03 -6.22 14.82
N LYS A 133 -24.85 -5.96 15.39
CA LYS A 133 -24.01 -4.81 15.01
C LYS A 133 -23.35 -4.98 13.65
N SER A 134 -22.92 -6.18 13.27
CA SER A 134 -22.26 -6.43 11.97
C SER A 134 -23.23 -6.31 10.79
N HIS A 135 -24.51 -6.61 11.01
CA HIS A 135 -25.56 -6.54 9.98
C HIS A 135 -26.20 -5.13 9.90
N GLN A 136 -25.43 -4.15 9.42
CA GLN A 136 -25.80 -2.71 9.45
C GLN A 136 -27.18 -2.40 8.82
N LYS A 137 -27.56 -3.14 7.77
CA LYS A 137 -28.85 -2.97 7.08
C LYS A 137 -30.08 -3.30 7.96
N LEU A 138 -29.91 -3.98 9.09
CA LEU A 138 -30.98 -4.21 10.07
C LEU A 138 -31.42 -2.91 10.76
N TRP A 139 -30.49 -1.99 11.01
CA TRP A 139 -30.75 -0.79 11.81
C TRP A 139 -30.49 0.53 11.08
N ALA A 140 -29.86 0.51 9.90
CA ALA A 140 -29.56 1.69 9.10
C ALA A 140 -30.78 2.56 8.74
N GLN A 141 -31.97 1.97 8.67
CA GLN A 141 -33.22 2.69 8.35
C GLN A 141 -34.03 3.12 9.58
N SER A 142 -33.56 2.79 10.79
CA SER A 142 -34.23 3.18 12.03
C SER A 142 -33.47 4.34 12.67
N THR A 143 -33.99 5.56 12.51
CA THR A 143 -33.44 6.79 13.11
C THR A 143 -33.25 6.63 14.61
N THR A 144 -34.20 5.97 15.30
CA THR A 144 -34.14 5.71 16.74
C THR A 144 -32.98 4.78 17.12
N VAL A 145 -32.65 3.78 16.28
CA VAL A 145 -31.49 2.90 16.53
C VAL A 145 -30.18 3.63 16.27
N LEU A 146 -30.12 4.42 15.20
CA LEU A 146 -28.97 5.25 14.87
C LEU A 146 -28.67 6.23 16.01
N GLU A 147 -29.70 6.87 16.58
CA GLU A 147 -29.56 7.74 17.75
C GLU A 147 -29.05 6.99 18.98
N GLU A 148 -29.56 5.80 19.30
CA GLU A 148 -29.08 5.02 20.46
C GLU A 148 -27.64 4.52 20.29
N VAL A 149 -27.27 4.04 19.09
CA VAL A 149 -25.91 3.56 18.78
C VAL A 149 -24.92 4.72 18.80
N VAL A 150 -25.25 5.85 18.18
CA VAL A 150 -24.41 7.06 18.20
C VAL A 150 -24.31 7.61 19.61
N THR A 151 -25.42 7.69 20.35
CA THR A 151 -25.41 8.16 21.76
C THR A 151 -24.61 7.23 22.65
N GLY A 152 -24.68 5.92 22.44
CA GLY A 152 -23.89 4.92 23.14
C GLY A 152 -22.39 5.05 22.85
N ALA A 153 -22.02 5.21 21.57
CA ALA A 153 -20.65 5.41 21.14
C ALA A 153 -20.07 6.74 21.69
N VAL A 154 -20.86 7.82 21.65
CA VAL A 154 -20.50 9.12 22.22
C VAL A 154 -20.37 9.02 23.74
N LYS A 155 -21.32 8.39 24.45
CA LYS A 155 -21.21 8.16 25.89
C LYS A 155 -20.00 7.32 26.25
N GLN A 156 -19.64 6.31 25.46
CA GLN A 156 -18.46 5.49 25.69
C GLN A 156 -17.16 6.25 25.41
N ALA A 157 -17.16 7.13 24.39
CA ALA A 157 -16.06 8.03 24.10
C ALA A 157 -15.91 9.12 25.18
N MET A 158 -17.01 9.62 25.74
CA MET A 158 -17.02 10.65 26.80
C MET A 158 -16.83 10.06 28.21
N ALA A 159 -17.21 8.80 28.46
CA ALA A 159 -17.02 8.10 29.72
C ALA A 159 -15.60 7.56 29.91
N ARG A 160 -14.74 7.69 28.90
CA ARG A 160 -13.31 7.80 29.11
C ARG A 160 -13.01 9.29 29.31
N PRO A 161 -12.99 9.80 30.55
CA PRO A 161 -12.21 11.00 30.76
C PRO A 161 -10.80 10.66 30.29
N ALA A 162 -10.34 11.30 29.22
CA ALA A 162 -8.91 11.53 29.13
C ALA A 162 -8.60 12.27 30.42
N GLU A 163 -7.96 11.58 31.37
CA GLU A 163 -7.37 12.26 32.52
C GLU A 163 -6.60 13.42 31.93
N VAL A 164 -6.96 14.64 32.36
CA VAL A 164 -6.22 15.84 32.04
C VAL A 164 -4.75 15.47 32.24
N PRO A 165 -3.90 15.54 31.20
CA PRO A 165 -2.50 15.23 31.36
C PRO A 165 -2.01 15.94 32.62
N SER A 166 -1.37 15.23 33.54
CA SER A 166 -0.86 15.78 34.81
C SER A 166 0.02 17.02 34.61
N VAL A 167 0.49 17.23 33.38
CA VAL A 167 1.13 18.42 32.84
C VAL A 167 0.28 19.69 32.99
N LEU A 168 -1.05 19.67 32.77
CA LEU A 168 -1.93 20.85 32.85
C LEU A 168 -2.36 21.18 34.29
N ALA A 169 -2.60 20.17 35.12
CA ALA A 169 -2.95 20.38 36.54
C ALA A 169 -1.80 21.03 37.33
N ASN A 170 -0.54 20.77 36.93
CA ASN A 170 0.64 21.38 37.53
C ASN A 170 1.02 22.75 36.92
N MET A 171 0.44 23.15 35.77
CA MET A 171 0.68 24.47 35.18
C MET A 171 -0.32 25.54 35.58
N LEU A 172 -1.48 25.14 36.12
CA LEU A 172 -2.56 26.03 36.51
C LEU A 172 -2.94 25.81 37.98
N SER A 173 -2.07 26.17 38.93
CA SER A 173 -2.54 26.33 40.31
C SER A 173 -3.49 27.55 40.37
N PRO A 174 -4.70 27.42 40.93
CA PRO A 174 -5.53 28.58 41.24
C PRO A 174 -4.91 29.31 42.43
N ARG A 175 -4.63 30.61 42.27
CA ARG A 175 -4.20 31.46 43.39
C ARG A 175 -5.23 31.39 44.51
N GLY A 176 -4.78 31.09 45.73
CA GLY A 176 -5.66 31.16 46.89
C GLY A 176 -5.12 30.60 48.21
N THR A 177 -3.84 30.75 48.54
CA THR A 177 -3.39 30.80 49.94
C THR A 177 -2.27 31.81 50.06
N THR A 178 -2.48 32.78 50.94
CA THR A 178 -1.49 33.76 51.39
C THR A 178 -0.42 33.04 52.20
N GLU A 179 0.56 32.45 51.54
CA GLU A 179 1.87 32.19 52.13
C GLU A 179 2.94 32.48 51.10
N ASP A 180 3.87 33.33 51.51
CA ASP A 180 5.06 33.76 50.80
C ASP A 180 5.95 32.53 50.59
N ASN A 181 5.84 31.90 49.43
CA ASN A 181 6.74 30.83 49.02
C ASN A 181 7.08 31.03 47.55
N SER A 182 8.12 31.83 47.31
CA SER A 182 8.80 31.98 46.03
C SER A 182 9.49 30.67 45.63
N GLN A 183 8.68 29.67 45.28
CA GLN A 183 9.18 28.48 44.60
C GLN A 183 9.72 28.91 43.23
N ILE A 184 11.03 28.83 43.07
CA ILE A 184 11.70 29.05 41.78
C ILE A 184 11.14 28.00 40.81
N VAL A 185 10.33 28.45 39.84
CA VAL A 185 9.82 27.58 38.79
C VAL A 185 11.01 27.20 37.89
N GLU A 186 11.29 25.90 37.77
CA GLU A 186 12.36 25.41 36.91
C GLU A 186 12.02 25.70 35.44
N ARG A 187 12.98 26.29 34.72
CA ARG A 187 12.86 26.54 33.28
C ARG A 187 13.20 25.28 32.52
N ASP A 188 12.19 24.56 32.05
CA ASP A 188 12.31 23.23 31.44
C ASP A 188 11.56 23.11 30.09
N VAL A 189 11.05 24.24 29.55
CA VAL A 189 10.27 24.27 28.30
C VAL A 189 11.11 24.72 27.11
N VAL A 190 10.98 24.01 25.99
CA VAL A 190 11.41 24.46 24.66
C VAL A 190 10.22 25.12 23.99
N TYR A 191 10.27 26.44 23.81
CA TYR A 191 9.17 27.24 23.26
C TYR A 191 9.35 27.45 21.76
N LEU A 192 8.34 27.15 20.95
CA LEU A 192 8.36 27.40 19.50
C LEU A 192 7.63 28.72 19.19
N ILE A 193 8.37 29.71 18.68
CA ILE A 193 7.76 30.89 18.07
C ILE A 193 7.48 30.58 16.60
N LYS A 194 6.20 30.60 16.23
CA LYS A 194 5.69 30.24 14.90
C LYS A 194 4.53 31.15 14.49
N SER A 195 4.25 31.23 13.18
CA SER A 195 3.02 31.87 12.68
C SER A 195 1.98 30.82 12.28
N SER A 196 0.77 30.95 12.82
CA SER A 196 -0.38 30.08 12.50
C SER A 196 -1.19 30.68 11.34
N PRO A 197 -1.54 29.92 10.28
CA PRO A 197 -1.31 28.49 10.07
C PRO A 197 -0.02 28.15 9.28
N ILE A 198 0.79 29.16 8.92
CA ILE A 198 1.92 29.07 7.98
C ILE A 198 2.94 27.99 8.39
N ASP A 199 3.16 27.84 9.69
CA ASP A 199 4.19 26.98 10.26
C ASP A 199 3.66 25.71 10.93
N ASP A 200 2.34 25.52 10.92
CA ASP A 200 1.68 24.44 11.65
C ASP A 200 2.22 23.07 11.21
N GLU A 201 2.36 22.82 9.90
CA GLU A 201 2.87 21.55 9.38
C GLU A 201 4.27 21.23 9.90
N PHE A 202 5.18 22.21 9.88
CA PHE A 202 6.55 22.01 10.36
C PHE A 202 6.59 21.78 11.87
N VAL A 203 5.78 22.50 12.65
CA VAL A 203 5.70 22.30 14.10
C VAL A 203 5.07 20.96 14.46
N LEU A 204 4.00 20.56 13.78
CA LEU A 204 3.42 19.22 13.91
C LEU A 204 4.42 18.12 13.55
N TRP A 205 5.40 18.41 12.67
CA TRP A 205 6.48 17.49 12.36
C TRP A 205 7.59 17.46 13.42
N LEU A 206 7.99 18.62 13.94
CA LEU A 206 9.15 18.83 14.82
C LEU A 206 8.85 18.51 16.29
N ALA A 207 7.77 19.05 16.84
CA ALA A 207 7.48 18.97 18.27
C ALA A 207 7.38 17.52 18.80
N PRO A 208 6.71 16.56 18.13
CA PRO A 208 6.67 15.17 18.59
C PRO A 208 8.04 14.50 18.63
N LYS A 209 8.98 14.93 17.77
CA LYS A 209 10.34 14.38 17.75
C LYS A 209 11.18 14.93 18.89
N LEU A 210 11.01 16.20 19.23
CA LEU A 210 11.65 16.78 20.41
C LEU A 210 11.09 16.14 21.69
N GLU A 211 9.78 15.89 21.77
CA GLU A 211 9.18 15.16 22.89
C GLU A 211 9.65 13.70 22.97
N ALA A 212 9.83 13.04 21.83
CA ALA A 212 10.42 11.69 21.78
C ALA A 212 11.86 11.65 22.32
N GLU A 213 12.61 12.74 22.21
CA GLU A 213 13.95 12.92 22.78
C GLU A 213 13.93 13.37 24.26
N GLY A 214 12.73 13.48 24.86
CA GLY A 214 12.51 13.82 26.27
C GLY A 214 12.39 15.31 26.56
N TYR A 215 12.39 16.18 25.56
CA TYR A 215 12.19 17.63 25.76
C TYR A 215 10.71 17.95 26.01
N ARG A 216 10.43 18.91 26.88
CA ARG A 216 9.08 19.46 27.03
C ARG A 216 8.90 20.60 26.04
N VAL A 217 7.92 20.49 25.16
CA VAL A 217 7.72 21.45 24.07
C VAL A 217 6.46 22.27 24.30
N PHE A 218 6.50 23.55 23.96
CA PHE A 218 5.34 24.43 23.94
C PHE A 218 5.14 25.07 22.56
N ALA A 219 3.92 24.97 22.03
CA ALA A 219 3.46 25.66 20.84
C ALA A 219 1.96 25.94 20.94
N ASP A 220 1.54 27.15 20.56
CA ASP A 220 0.16 27.66 20.64
C ASP A 220 -0.90 26.73 20.00
N ILE A 221 -0.56 26.01 18.91
CA ILE A 221 -1.49 25.15 18.14
C ILE A 221 -2.13 24.02 18.95
N LEU A 222 -1.46 23.51 20.00
CA LEU A 222 -1.98 22.39 20.81
C LEU A 222 -2.30 22.76 22.26
N THR A 223 -1.79 23.88 22.76
CA THR A 223 -1.85 24.20 24.20
C THR A 223 -3.03 25.07 24.58
N LEU A 224 -3.62 25.81 23.63
CA LEU A 224 -4.69 26.76 23.90
C LEU A 224 -6.08 26.12 23.73
N GLN A 225 -6.96 26.31 24.70
CA GLN A 225 -8.36 25.91 24.68
C GLN A 225 -9.27 27.08 24.25
N PRO A 226 -10.46 26.79 23.67
CA PRO A 226 -11.44 27.83 23.40
C PRO A 226 -11.82 28.59 24.68
N GLY A 227 -11.54 29.89 24.72
CA GLY A 227 -11.81 30.78 25.86
C GLY A 227 -10.56 31.29 26.58
N ASP A 228 -9.39 30.71 26.31
CA ASP A 228 -8.12 31.14 26.90
C ASP A 228 -7.73 32.53 26.41
N ARG A 229 -7.11 33.32 27.30
CA ARG A 229 -6.54 34.61 26.93
C ARG A 229 -5.13 34.39 26.41
N TRP A 230 -5.06 33.82 25.22
CA TRP A 230 -3.84 33.28 24.62
C TRP A 230 -2.57 34.09 24.88
N ARG A 231 -2.56 35.41 24.62
CA ARG A 231 -1.39 36.29 24.85
C ARG A 231 -0.87 36.32 26.29
N ARG A 232 -1.78 36.23 27.27
CA ARG A 232 -1.38 36.26 28.68
C ARG A 232 -0.69 34.97 29.08
N GLU A 233 -1.16 33.85 28.53
CA GLU A 233 -0.68 32.51 28.87
C GLU A 233 0.62 32.19 28.13
N THR A 234 0.71 32.51 26.83
CA THR A 234 1.94 32.35 26.04
C THR A 234 3.08 33.16 26.63
N ASN A 235 2.85 34.43 26.98
CA ASN A 235 3.88 35.30 27.55
C ASN A 235 4.34 34.82 28.92
N ALA A 236 3.42 34.31 29.76
CA ALA A 236 3.75 33.78 31.07
C ALA A 236 4.67 32.55 30.97
N VAL A 237 4.39 31.64 30.02
CA VAL A 237 5.26 30.48 29.77
C VAL A 237 6.61 30.93 29.23
N LEU A 238 6.61 31.84 28.25
CA LEU A 238 7.82 32.37 27.61
C LEU A 238 8.80 32.97 28.63
N GLN A 239 8.31 33.77 29.57
CA GLN A 239 9.14 34.47 30.55
C GLN A 239 9.54 33.57 31.73
N ALA A 240 8.60 32.77 32.26
CA ALA A 240 8.79 32.08 33.53
C ALA A 240 9.35 30.66 33.41
N ARG A 241 9.10 29.95 32.29
CA ARG A 241 9.36 28.51 32.15
C ARG A 241 10.22 28.10 30.97
N THR A 242 10.39 28.97 29.99
CA THR A 242 11.17 28.63 28.80
C THR A 242 12.65 28.53 29.13
N ALA A 243 13.25 27.38 28.82
CA ALA A 243 14.68 27.13 28.83
C ALA A 243 15.35 27.61 27.54
N LYS A 244 14.69 27.37 26.39
CA LYS A 244 15.14 27.81 25.06
C LYS A 244 13.96 28.14 24.16
N VAL A 245 14.17 29.14 23.30
CA VAL A 245 13.24 29.53 22.25
C VAL A 245 13.74 29.01 20.92
N LEU A 246 12.88 28.35 20.17
CA LEU A 246 13.10 27.97 18.77
C LEU A 246 12.27 28.90 17.89
N LEU A 247 12.94 29.79 17.14
CA LEU A 247 12.28 30.72 16.24
C LEU A 247 12.24 30.15 14.84
N LEU A 248 11.06 29.97 14.27
CA LEU A 248 10.93 29.56 12.86
C LEU A 248 11.22 30.75 11.94
N CYS A 249 12.20 30.59 11.05
CA CYS A 249 12.63 31.63 10.13
C CYS A 249 12.17 31.34 8.70
N LYS A 250 11.06 31.99 8.34
CA LYS A 250 10.59 32.24 6.98
C LYS A 250 10.23 33.73 6.86
N ASP A 251 10.34 34.31 5.68
CA ASP A 251 9.97 35.69 5.41
C ASP A 251 8.49 35.93 5.76
N ALA A 252 7.60 34.97 5.48
CA ALA A 252 6.18 35.05 5.85
C ALA A 252 5.95 34.98 7.37
N THR A 253 6.67 34.13 8.09
CA THR A 253 6.61 34.02 9.56
C THR A 253 7.11 35.28 10.23
N LEU A 254 8.24 35.82 9.75
CA LEU A 254 8.85 37.03 10.31
C LEU A 254 8.06 38.30 9.99
N ALA A 255 7.19 38.28 8.98
CA ALA A 255 6.27 39.37 8.68
C ALA A 255 5.05 39.43 9.63
N ASP A 256 4.80 38.39 10.43
CA ASP A 256 3.71 38.36 11.41
C ASP A 256 4.06 39.20 12.64
N GLN A 257 3.21 40.18 12.96
CA GLN A 257 3.40 41.07 14.10
C GLN A 257 3.41 40.31 15.43
N HIS A 258 2.64 39.22 15.56
CA HIS A 258 2.61 38.45 16.80
C HIS A 258 3.93 37.71 17.04
N VAL A 259 4.55 37.22 15.97
CA VAL A 259 5.89 36.61 16.05
C VAL A 259 6.93 37.66 16.44
N GLN A 260 6.81 38.90 15.95
CA GLN A 260 7.70 39.99 16.38
C GLN A 260 7.50 40.36 17.86
N ASP A 261 6.25 40.42 18.33
CA ASP A 261 5.95 40.72 19.73
C ASP A 261 6.51 39.63 20.67
N ASP A 262 6.32 38.34 20.33
CA ASP A 262 6.88 37.21 21.07
C ASP A 262 8.42 37.20 21.03
N LEU A 263 9.01 37.57 19.88
CA LEU A 263 10.45 37.68 19.72
C LEU A 263 11.04 38.78 20.61
N ASP A 264 10.40 39.94 20.69
CA ASP A 264 10.84 41.03 21.56
C ASP A 264 10.84 40.60 23.04
N ILE A 265 9.80 39.88 23.48
CA ILE A 265 9.74 39.31 24.84
C ILE A 265 10.85 38.28 25.06
N ALA A 266 11.12 37.42 24.07
CA ALA A 266 12.18 36.43 24.15
C ALA A 266 13.57 37.09 24.23
N LEU A 267 13.80 38.18 23.51
CA LEU A 267 15.04 38.95 23.55
C LEU A 267 15.25 39.59 24.92
N GLU A 268 14.22 40.23 25.48
CA GLU A 268 14.26 40.80 26.83
C GLU A 268 14.53 39.71 27.87
N THR A 269 13.80 38.60 27.82
CA THR A 269 13.98 37.45 28.72
C THR A 269 15.39 36.87 28.63
N GLY A 270 15.94 36.69 27.42
CA GLY A 270 17.30 36.20 27.23
C GLY A 270 18.36 37.12 27.84
N ASN A 271 18.17 38.44 27.73
CA ASN A 271 19.04 39.44 28.34
C ASN A 271 18.97 39.41 29.87
N GLU A 272 17.77 39.31 30.45
CA GLU A 272 17.57 39.18 31.90
C GLU A 272 18.23 37.92 32.47
N LEU A 273 18.20 36.82 31.71
CA LEU A 273 18.84 35.55 32.07
C LEU A 273 20.35 35.53 31.81
N GLY A 274 20.89 36.52 31.08
CA GLY A 274 22.29 36.53 30.63
C GLY A 274 22.62 35.41 29.64
N ASP A 275 21.63 34.84 28.96
CA ASP A 275 21.79 33.75 28.01
C ASP A 275 21.77 34.27 26.57
N THR A 276 22.96 34.51 26.02
CA THR A 276 23.14 35.00 24.64
C THR A 276 22.70 34.00 23.57
N ARG A 277 22.40 32.75 23.94
CA ARG A 277 21.90 31.69 23.05
C ARG A 277 20.50 31.25 23.44
N PHE A 278 19.74 32.10 24.12
CA PHE A 278 18.37 31.79 24.55
C PHE A 278 17.46 31.49 23.35
N ILE A 279 17.65 32.21 22.25
CA ILE A 279 16.91 32.02 20.99
C ILE A 279 17.79 31.28 19.98
N ILE A 280 17.26 30.21 19.40
CA ILE A 280 17.87 29.40 18.35
C ILE A 280 17.03 29.59 17.07
N PRO A 281 17.55 30.29 16.03
CA PRO A 281 16.83 30.44 14.77
C PRO A 281 16.83 29.13 13.97
N LEU A 282 15.67 28.73 13.44
CA LEU A 282 15.48 27.57 12.58
C LEU A 282 15.22 28.05 11.14
N ARG A 283 16.22 27.93 10.26
CA ARG A 283 16.11 28.38 8.87
C ARG A 283 15.33 27.38 8.03
N LEU A 284 14.12 27.75 7.60
CA LEU A 284 13.25 26.89 6.78
C LEU A 284 13.29 27.23 5.28
N GLU A 285 13.70 28.46 4.95
CA GLU A 285 13.91 28.91 3.56
C GLU A 285 15.13 29.85 3.48
N PRO A 286 15.68 30.08 2.27
CA PRO A 286 16.65 31.16 2.07
C PRO A 286 15.97 32.49 2.38
N GLY A 287 16.40 33.16 3.45
CA GLY A 287 15.66 34.30 3.99
C GLY A 287 16.55 35.35 4.66
N ARG A 288 15.89 36.43 5.10
CA ARG A 288 16.56 37.60 5.67
C ARG A 288 17.06 37.33 7.10
N LYS A 289 18.08 38.09 7.51
CA LYS A 289 18.55 38.09 8.90
C LYS A 289 17.47 38.65 9.82
N VAL A 290 17.27 37.99 10.96
CA VAL A 290 16.32 38.43 11.99
C VAL A 290 16.94 39.60 12.77
N LYS A 291 16.16 40.65 13.01
CA LYS A 291 16.60 41.81 13.80
C LYS A 291 16.84 41.38 15.25
N GLY A 292 17.92 41.85 15.87
CA GLY A 292 18.29 41.50 17.26
C GLY A 292 19.12 40.22 17.41
N ILE A 293 19.07 39.29 16.45
CA ILE A 293 19.85 38.02 16.44
C ILE A 293 20.48 37.74 15.07
N GLY A 294 20.78 38.78 14.28
CA GLY A 294 21.28 38.66 12.91
C GLY A 294 22.72 38.12 12.77
N ASP A 295 23.40 37.94 13.89
CA ASP A 295 24.72 37.31 14.06
C ASP A 295 24.64 35.89 14.65
N ALA A 296 23.46 35.45 15.10
CA ALA A 296 23.24 34.08 15.55
C ALA A 296 23.34 33.09 14.38
N VAL A 297 23.98 31.95 14.61
CA VAL A 297 24.08 30.87 13.62
C VAL A 297 22.78 30.06 13.66
N PRO A 298 22.01 30.01 12.56
CA PRO A 298 20.77 29.25 12.51
C PRO A 298 21.03 27.74 12.38
N VAL A 299 20.08 26.93 12.82
CA VAL A 299 20.00 25.52 12.42
C VAL A 299 19.33 25.45 11.05
N ASP A 300 19.97 24.79 10.09
CA ASP A 300 19.51 24.74 8.71
C ASP A 300 18.57 23.56 8.46
N PHE A 301 17.32 23.87 8.09
CA PHE A 301 16.32 22.89 7.66
C PHE A 301 16.07 22.91 6.15
N VAL A 302 16.72 23.82 5.38
CA VAL A 302 16.54 23.93 3.92
C VAL A 302 17.09 22.71 3.18
N ARG A 303 18.23 22.18 3.65
CA ARG A 303 18.90 21.02 3.03
C ARG A 303 18.22 19.68 3.34
N GLY A 304 17.31 19.67 4.31
CA GLY A 304 16.54 18.51 4.70
C GLY A 304 16.20 18.54 6.19
N TRP A 305 14.94 18.23 6.52
CA TRP A 305 14.47 18.34 7.90
C TRP A 305 15.15 17.37 8.85
N ALA A 306 15.55 16.18 8.38
CA ALA A 306 16.26 15.19 9.19
C ALA A 306 17.66 15.68 9.63
N GLU A 307 18.41 16.31 8.72
CA GLU A 307 19.73 16.87 9.03
C GLU A 307 19.62 18.05 9.99
N GLY A 308 18.63 18.93 9.77
CA GLY A 308 18.33 20.05 10.65
C GLY A 308 17.95 19.58 12.07
N LEU A 309 17.12 18.56 12.19
CA LEU A 309 16.74 17.98 13.48
C LEU A 309 17.92 17.39 14.24
N ALA A 310 18.78 16.61 13.56
CA ALA A 310 19.97 16.03 14.20
C ALA A 310 20.89 17.13 14.76
N THR A 311 21.07 18.21 13.98
CA THR A 311 21.85 19.39 14.40
C THR A 311 21.20 20.12 15.58
N LEU A 312 19.87 20.27 15.55
CA LEU A 312 19.11 20.89 16.64
C LEU A 312 19.21 20.09 17.94
N ILE A 313 19.04 18.76 17.89
CA ILE A 313 19.14 17.89 19.07
C ILE A 313 20.54 17.96 19.69
N ASP A 314 21.60 17.93 18.87
CA ASP A 314 22.99 18.11 19.34
C ASP A 314 23.18 19.49 19.98
N ALA A 315 22.63 20.55 19.38
CA ALA A 315 22.70 21.90 19.94
C ALA A 315 21.98 22.02 21.29
N LEU A 316 20.77 21.48 21.44
CA LEU A 316 20.02 21.49 22.71
C LEU A 316 20.75 20.68 23.79
N SER A 317 21.30 19.52 23.44
CA SER A 317 22.08 18.67 24.35
C SER A 317 23.35 19.39 24.85
N ARG A 318 24.14 19.99 23.94
CA ARG A 318 25.36 20.75 24.30
C ARG A 318 25.06 21.98 25.15
N GLN A 319 23.90 22.60 24.94
CA GLN A 319 23.42 23.72 25.73
C GLN A 319 22.78 23.30 27.05
N LYS A 320 22.77 21.99 27.37
CA LYS A 320 22.23 21.41 28.61
C LYS A 320 20.77 21.80 28.86
N VAL A 321 19.98 21.86 27.78
CA VAL A 321 18.55 22.11 27.88
C VAL A 321 17.90 20.97 28.66
N PRO A 322 17.07 21.25 29.68
CA PRO A 322 16.43 20.21 30.47
C PRO A 322 15.62 19.24 29.61
N ARG A 323 15.80 17.95 29.86
CA ARG A 323 15.04 16.86 29.24
C ARG A 323 14.81 15.76 30.25
N SER A 324 13.67 15.08 30.16
CA SER A 324 13.38 13.94 31.02
C SER A 324 14.22 12.72 30.62
N SER A 325 14.76 12.01 31.61
CA SER A 325 15.38 10.70 31.42
C SER A 325 14.40 9.54 31.55
N GLU A 326 13.15 9.82 31.93
CA GLU A 326 12.07 8.83 31.98
C GLU A 326 11.53 8.53 30.57
N ALA A 327 10.60 7.57 30.46
CA ALA A 327 9.99 7.24 29.17
C ALA A 327 9.39 8.51 28.52
N PRO A 328 9.78 8.83 27.27
CA PRO A 328 9.32 10.05 26.63
C PRO A 328 7.80 10.02 26.48
N THR A 329 7.14 11.06 27.00
CA THR A 329 5.69 11.24 26.85
C THR A 329 5.45 12.17 25.67
N ILE A 330 4.94 11.62 24.57
CA ILE A 330 4.52 12.41 23.40
C ILE A 330 3.07 12.83 23.61
N ASP A 331 2.75 14.12 23.43
CA ASP A 331 1.37 14.59 23.53
C ASP A 331 0.52 13.90 22.44
N ARG A 332 -0.54 13.21 22.87
CA ARG A 332 -1.49 12.52 21.99
C ARG A 332 -2.21 13.48 21.04
N ASN A 333 -2.32 14.76 21.39
CA ASN A 333 -2.90 15.79 20.56
C ASN A 333 -2.12 15.99 19.25
N TRP A 334 -0.80 15.75 19.23
CA TRP A 334 -0.01 15.76 18.00
C TRP A 334 -0.51 14.70 17.01
N GLU A 335 -0.76 13.49 17.50
CA GLU A 335 -1.27 12.37 16.71
C GLU A 335 -2.71 12.62 16.27
N ILE A 336 -3.57 13.11 17.17
CA ILE A 336 -4.96 13.44 16.85
C ILE A 336 -5.02 14.51 15.76
N PHE A 337 -4.19 15.55 15.84
CA PHE A 337 -4.14 16.60 14.83
C PHE A 337 -3.64 16.06 13.48
N ARG A 338 -2.57 15.25 13.45
CA ARG A 338 -2.10 14.61 12.21
C ARG A 338 -3.12 13.64 11.59
N ARG A 339 -3.93 12.99 12.42
CA ARG A 339 -5.01 12.12 11.95
C ARG A 339 -6.19 12.89 11.36
N ARG A 340 -6.27 14.23 11.54
CA ARG A 340 -7.30 15.05 10.89
C ARG A 340 -7.04 15.06 9.38
N GLY A 341 -7.83 14.30 8.63
CA GLY A 341 -7.69 14.14 7.19
C GLY A 341 -6.76 13.00 6.76
N ALA A 342 -6.24 12.19 7.70
CA ALA A 342 -5.54 10.97 7.34
C ALA A 342 -6.52 9.99 6.69
N VAL A 343 -6.06 9.30 5.64
CA VAL A 343 -6.82 8.23 5.01
C VAL A 343 -7.07 7.15 6.06
N PRO A 344 -8.33 6.85 6.41
CA PRO A 344 -8.62 5.87 7.43
C PRO A 344 -8.23 4.48 6.94
N LEU A 345 -7.53 3.74 7.80
CA LEU A 345 -7.35 2.31 7.65
C LEU A 345 -8.67 1.63 7.95
N VAL A 346 -9.09 0.74 7.06
CA VAL A 346 -10.28 -0.09 7.20
C VAL A 346 -9.79 -1.52 7.41
N GLU A 347 -10.35 -2.22 8.41
CA GLU A 347 -10.05 -3.63 8.69
C GLU A 347 -10.75 -4.57 7.70
N GLU A 348 -10.55 -4.30 6.42
CA GLU A 348 -11.06 -5.09 5.30
C GLU A 348 -9.89 -5.60 4.47
N SER A 349 -9.93 -6.88 4.09
CA SER A 349 -8.85 -7.44 3.29
C SER A 349 -8.91 -6.91 1.85
N GLU A 350 -7.78 -6.41 1.37
CA GLU A 350 -7.62 -5.89 0.01
C GLU A 350 -6.73 -6.82 -0.80
N ARG A 351 -7.11 -7.07 -2.06
CA ARG A 351 -6.24 -7.74 -3.03
C ARG A 351 -5.39 -6.71 -3.75
N LEU A 352 -4.08 -6.85 -3.64
CA LEU A 352 -3.09 -5.98 -4.26
C LEU A 352 -2.44 -6.70 -5.44
N THR A 353 -2.36 -6.02 -6.58
CA THR A 353 -1.63 -6.53 -7.74
C THR A 353 -0.18 -6.09 -7.68
N SER A 354 0.75 -7.03 -7.83
CA SER A 354 2.17 -6.73 -7.86
C SER A 354 2.66 -6.32 -9.24
N ASN A 355 3.94 -5.98 -9.32
CA ASN A 355 4.70 -5.91 -10.57
C ASN A 355 5.56 -7.17 -10.80
N TRP A 356 5.16 -8.31 -10.24
CA TRP A 356 5.94 -9.56 -10.29
C TRP A 356 5.27 -10.57 -11.21
N LEU A 357 6.03 -11.13 -12.16
CA LEU A 357 5.63 -12.26 -12.99
C LEU A 357 6.24 -13.54 -12.43
N ARG A 358 5.41 -14.49 -12.00
CA ARG A 358 5.88 -15.73 -11.38
C ARG A 358 6.50 -16.65 -12.43
N VAL A 359 7.64 -17.26 -12.13
CA VAL A 359 8.16 -18.41 -12.88
C VAL A 359 7.38 -19.65 -12.44
N VAL A 360 6.68 -20.28 -13.38
CA VAL A 360 5.90 -21.51 -13.14
C VAL A 360 6.63 -22.77 -13.60
N GLU A 361 7.53 -22.65 -14.57
CA GLU A 361 8.32 -23.76 -15.10
C GLU A 361 9.75 -23.28 -15.39
N ALA A 362 10.71 -24.15 -15.12
CA ALA A 362 12.12 -23.94 -15.40
C ALA A 362 12.78 -25.25 -15.86
N PRO A 363 13.85 -25.19 -16.64
CA PRO A 363 14.60 -26.40 -17.02
C PRO A 363 15.10 -27.15 -15.79
N ASP A 364 15.00 -28.48 -15.80
CA ASP A 364 15.42 -29.33 -14.68
C ASP A 364 16.92 -29.24 -14.40
N VAL A 365 17.71 -29.10 -15.47
CA VAL A 365 19.17 -29.18 -15.41
C VAL A 365 19.84 -28.04 -16.17
N ILE A 366 21.05 -27.72 -15.74
CA ILE A 366 22.00 -26.87 -16.45
C ILE A 366 23.28 -27.66 -16.71
N ARG A 367 23.86 -27.49 -17.90
CA ARG A 367 24.94 -28.32 -18.41
C ARG A 367 26.22 -27.51 -18.57
N PHE A 368 27.33 -28.10 -18.14
CA PHE A 368 28.67 -27.57 -18.37
C PHE A 368 29.39 -28.43 -19.40
N TYR A 369 29.80 -27.80 -20.50
CA TYR A 369 30.57 -28.41 -21.56
C TYR A 369 32.00 -27.91 -21.53
N GLU A 370 32.95 -28.82 -21.75
CA GLU A 370 34.37 -28.52 -21.81
C GLU A 370 34.95 -28.89 -23.18
N ALA A 371 35.88 -28.07 -23.66
CA ALA A 371 36.66 -28.33 -24.86
C ALA A 371 37.35 -29.69 -24.81
N SER A 372 37.26 -30.46 -25.90
CA SER A 372 38.03 -31.71 -26.04
C SER A 372 39.50 -31.49 -26.42
N GLY A 373 39.90 -30.26 -26.74
CA GLY A 373 41.24 -29.89 -27.19
C GLY A 373 41.57 -28.43 -26.95
N VAL A 374 42.64 -27.93 -27.57
CA VAL A 374 43.00 -26.50 -27.50
C VAL A 374 42.00 -25.71 -28.34
N ILE A 375 41.36 -24.70 -27.74
CA ILE A 375 40.37 -23.85 -28.40
C ILE A 375 40.81 -22.38 -28.26
N ASP A 376 40.61 -21.60 -29.32
CA ASP A 376 40.77 -20.16 -29.27
C ASP A 376 39.58 -19.52 -28.51
N GLY A 377 39.88 -18.83 -27.40
CA GLY A 377 38.86 -18.21 -26.56
C GLY A 377 38.02 -17.16 -27.28
N ARG A 378 38.58 -16.49 -28.30
CA ARG A 378 37.82 -15.51 -29.10
C ARG A 378 36.80 -16.18 -30.01
N SER A 379 37.19 -17.27 -30.69
CA SER A 379 36.25 -18.07 -31.50
C SER A 379 35.11 -18.66 -30.66
N LEU A 380 35.41 -19.16 -29.45
CA LEU A 380 34.38 -19.65 -28.55
C LEU A 380 33.43 -18.53 -28.09
N GLN A 381 33.95 -17.38 -27.69
CA GLN A 381 33.11 -16.25 -27.30
C GLN A 381 32.21 -15.80 -28.46
N ALA A 382 32.75 -15.71 -29.68
CA ALA A 382 31.98 -15.35 -30.87
C ALA A 382 30.85 -16.37 -31.16
N ALA A 383 31.10 -17.67 -30.97
CA ALA A 383 30.06 -18.70 -31.12
C ALA A 383 28.98 -18.58 -30.03
N ILE A 384 29.35 -18.29 -28.78
CA ILE A 384 28.39 -18.03 -27.68
C ILE A 384 27.54 -16.78 -27.97
N ASP A 385 28.13 -15.75 -28.54
CA ASP A 385 27.44 -14.51 -28.88
C ASP A 385 26.48 -14.70 -30.07
N ALA A 386 26.86 -15.53 -31.05
CA ALA A 386 26.02 -15.90 -32.19
C ALA A 386 24.91 -16.90 -31.83
N TYR A 387 25.08 -17.68 -30.76
CA TYR A 387 24.10 -18.65 -30.31
C TYR A 387 22.82 -17.96 -29.79
N PRO A 388 21.63 -18.32 -30.30
CA PRO A 388 20.38 -17.60 -30.01
C PRO A 388 19.95 -17.73 -28.54
N TYR A 389 20.33 -18.82 -27.87
CA TYR A 389 19.93 -19.08 -26.50
C TYR A 389 20.96 -18.63 -25.47
N PRO A 390 20.57 -18.47 -24.19
CA PRO A 390 21.48 -18.07 -23.14
C PRO A 390 22.61 -19.08 -22.91
N SER A 391 23.85 -18.60 -22.89
CA SER A 391 25.05 -19.39 -22.60
C SER A 391 26.10 -18.47 -21.99
N ALA A 392 26.97 -19.03 -21.14
CA ALA A 392 28.00 -18.27 -20.46
C ALA A 392 29.34 -18.99 -20.52
N LEU A 393 30.39 -18.26 -20.90
CA LEU A 393 31.76 -18.75 -20.92
C LEU A 393 32.22 -19.13 -19.51
N GLN A 394 32.88 -20.28 -19.38
CA GLN A 394 33.46 -20.75 -18.12
C GLN A 394 34.73 -21.56 -18.39
N GLY A 395 35.89 -20.99 -18.09
CA GLY A 395 37.19 -21.64 -18.34
C GLY A 395 37.40 -21.93 -19.84
N SER A 396 37.81 -23.15 -20.17
CA SER A 396 37.93 -23.65 -21.55
C SER A 396 36.62 -24.22 -22.11
N GLY A 397 35.48 -23.78 -21.57
CA GLY A 397 34.17 -24.33 -21.87
C GLY A 397 33.08 -23.30 -21.64
N PHE A 398 31.83 -23.76 -21.53
CA PHE A 398 30.68 -22.91 -21.31
C PHE A 398 29.52 -23.65 -20.66
N ILE A 399 28.61 -22.88 -20.08
CA ILE A 399 27.41 -23.34 -19.41
C ILE A 399 26.20 -22.98 -20.27
N THR A 400 25.30 -23.94 -20.48
CA THR A 400 24.10 -23.79 -21.31
C THR A 400 22.99 -24.75 -20.82
N PHE A 401 21.78 -24.59 -21.35
CA PHE A 401 20.67 -25.52 -21.15
C PHE A 401 20.57 -26.56 -22.27
N ALA A 402 21.27 -26.35 -23.39
CA ALA A 402 21.23 -27.19 -24.58
C ALA A 402 21.79 -28.61 -24.35
N ALA A 403 21.16 -29.58 -25.00
CA ALA A 403 21.64 -30.96 -25.05
C ALA A 403 22.86 -31.11 -25.99
N GLN A 404 23.57 -32.24 -25.89
CA GLN A 404 24.83 -32.46 -26.62
C GLN A 404 24.67 -32.32 -28.14
N ALA A 405 23.57 -32.82 -28.71
CA ALA A 405 23.32 -32.74 -30.15
C ALA A 405 23.21 -31.28 -30.65
N GLU A 406 22.50 -30.43 -29.90
CA GLU A 406 22.38 -29.00 -30.23
C GLU A 406 23.71 -28.27 -30.05
N VAL A 407 24.50 -28.65 -29.03
CA VAL A 407 25.85 -28.11 -28.84
C VAL A 407 26.79 -28.49 -29.99
N ASP A 408 26.76 -29.74 -30.44
CA ASP A 408 27.61 -30.22 -31.53
C ASP A 408 27.30 -29.47 -32.84
N GLU A 409 26.03 -29.18 -33.10
CA GLU A 409 25.60 -28.40 -34.28
C GLU A 409 25.94 -26.91 -34.13
N ALA A 410 25.56 -26.27 -33.02
CA ALA A 410 25.70 -24.82 -32.85
C ALA A 410 27.14 -24.36 -32.68
N PHE A 411 28.03 -25.20 -32.14
CA PHE A 411 29.41 -24.85 -31.82
C PHE A 411 30.45 -25.54 -32.71
N GLU A 412 30.04 -26.21 -33.79
CA GLU A 412 30.93 -26.94 -34.72
C GLU A 412 32.11 -26.08 -35.19
N SER A 413 31.84 -24.80 -35.50
CA SER A 413 32.85 -23.83 -35.97
C SER A 413 33.86 -23.40 -34.89
N ALA A 414 33.50 -23.52 -33.61
CA ALA A 414 34.37 -23.15 -32.49
C ALA A 414 35.20 -24.34 -31.97
N GLY A 415 34.71 -25.56 -32.12
CA GLY A 415 35.42 -26.78 -31.74
C GLY A 415 34.49 -27.89 -31.26
N ARG A 416 35.10 -28.95 -30.70
CA ARG A 416 34.34 -30.08 -30.14
C ARG A 416 34.26 -29.96 -28.62
N PHE A 417 33.04 -30.05 -28.10
CA PHE A 417 32.75 -29.91 -26.69
C PHE A 417 32.12 -31.19 -26.15
N ARG A 418 32.50 -31.60 -24.93
CA ARG A 418 31.93 -32.77 -24.26
C ARG A 418 31.23 -32.34 -22.98
N LEU A 419 30.08 -32.93 -22.71
CA LEU A 419 29.37 -32.76 -21.45
C LEU A 419 30.26 -33.22 -20.30
N LYS A 420 30.67 -32.28 -19.43
CA LYS A 420 31.48 -32.57 -18.25
C LYS A 420 30.61 -32.79 -17.02
N ARG A 421 29.56 -31.97 -16.87
CA ARG A 421 28.61 -32.06 -15.76
C ARG A 421 27.21 -31.67 -16.20
N GLU A 422 26.23 -32.39 -15.68
CA GLU A 422 24.82 -32.04 -15.70
C GLU A 422 24.39 -31.85 -14.25
N ILE A 423 23.84 -30.68 -13.92
CA ILE A 423 23.51 -30.31 -12.53
C ILE A 423 22.04 -29.88 -12.47
N PRO A 424 21.26 -30.34 -11.48
CA PRO A 424 19.92 -29.81 -11.24
C PRO A 424 19.95 -28.28 -11.08
N LEU A 425 19.12 -27.55 -11.82
CA LEU A 425 19.17 -26.09 -11.90
C LEU A 425 19.00 -25.42 -10.52
N LEU A 426 18.05 -25.92 -9.72
CA LEU A 426 17.82 -25.40 -8.36
C LEU A 426 19.03 -25.61 -7.45
N HIS A 427 19.71 -26.76 -7.59
CA HIS A 427 20.94 -27.03 -6.84
C HIS A 427 22.06 -26.10 -7.29
N PHE A 428 22.22 -25.87 -8.60
CA PHE A 428 23.22 -24.96 -9.14
C PHE A 428 23.04 -23.53 -8.62
N VAL A 429 21.82 -22.99 -8.63
CA VAL A 429 21.53 -21.65 -8.10
C VAL A 429 21.71 -21.58 -6.58
N GLY A 430 21.33 -22.64 -5.86
CA GLY A 430 21.39 -22.69 -4.40
C GLY A 430 22.80 -22.85 -3.82
N ASN A 431 23.65 -23.65 -4.48
CA ASN A 431 24.93 -24.11 -3.92
C ASN A 431 26.15 -23.78 -4.79
N GLY A 432 25.95 -23.47 -6.08
CA GLY A 432 27.05 -23.40 -7.04
C GLY A 432 27.71 -24.76 -7.29
N ILE A 433 28.96 -24.73 -7.76
CA ILE A 433 29.85 -25.87 -7.96
C ILE A 433 31.28 -25.45 -7.57
N PRO A 434 31.60 -25.43 -6.26
CA PRO A 434 32.92 -25.01 -5.78
C PRO A 434 34.07 -25.83 -6.39
N GLU A 435 33.84 -27.09 -6.75
CA GLU A 435 34.86 -27.98 -7.33
C GLU A 435 35.39 -27.51 -8.69
N ILE A 436 34.66 -26.64 -9.39
CA ILE A 436 35.07 -26.02 -10.65
C ILE A 436 35.17 -24.49 -10.53
N GLY A 437 35.27 -23.98 -9.30
CA GLY A 437 35.47 -22.56 -9.00
C GLY A 437 34.22 -21.69 -9.18
N ILE A 438 33.02 -22.28 -9.17
CA ILE A 438 31.76 -21.53 -9.27
C ILE A 438 31.11 -21.49 -7.89
N GLU A 439 31.37 -20.44 -7.14
CA GLU A 439 30.67 -20.21 -5.87
C GLU A 439 29.18 -19.94 -6.09
N ARG A 440 28.36 -20.18 -5.05
CA ARG A 440 26.91 -19.93 -5.08
C ARG A 440 26.52 -18.58 -5.69
N GLN A 441 27.18 -17.50 -5.26
CA GLN A 441 26.85 -16.16 -5.74
C GLN A 441 27.13 -16.00 -7.25
N VAL A 442 28.20 -16.61 -7.73
CA VAL A 442 28.58 -16.60 -9.15
C VAL A 442 27.55 -17.38 -9.96
N ALA A 443 27.17 -18.58 -9.51
CA ALA A 443 26.13 -19.39 -10.16
C ALA A 443 24.80 -18.64 -10.26
N SER A 444 24.34 -18.05 -9.15
CA SER A 444 23.12 -17.22 -9.12
C SER A 444 23.20 -16.05 -10.11
N ASN A 445 24.33 -15.35 -10.15
CA ASN A 445 24.53 -14.22 -11.07
C ASN A 445 24.54 -14.66 -12.54
N LEU A 446 25.14 -15.82 -12.84
CA LEU A 446 25.16 -16.40 -14.19
C LEU A 446 23.74 -16.72 -14.68
N VAL A 447 22.95 -17.40 -13.85
CA VAL A 447 21.55 -17.71 -14.21
C VAL A 447 20.72 -16.42 -14.35
N ILE A 448 20.91 -15.43 -13.48
CA ILE A 448 20.27 -14.10 -13.62
C ILE A 448 20.62 -13.45 -14.97
N ALA A 449 21.89 -13.51 -15.39
CA ALA A 449 22.32 -12.96 -16.66
C ALA A 449 21.69 -13.71 -17.85
N MET A 450 21.61 -15.05 -17.76
CA MET A 450 20.97 -15.88 -18.78
C MET A 450 19.47 -15.58 -18.90
N LEU A 451 18.76 -15.48 -17.77
CA LEU A 451 17.35 -15.11 -17.73
C LEU A 451 17.09 -13.72 -18.32
N LYS A 452 17.98 -12.75 -18.06
CA LYS A 452 17.93 -11.43 -18.70
C LYS A 452 18.12 -11.52 -20.22
N LYS A 453 19.11 -12.29 -20.70
CA LYS A 453 19.34 -12.49 -22.14
C LYS A 453 18.10 -13.08 -22.82
N ALA A 454 17.47 -14.09 -22.20
CA ALA A 454 16.23 -14.68 -22.70
C ALA A 454 15.06 -13.67 -22.73
N TRP A 455 14.89 -12.88 -21.67
CA TRP A 455 13.90 -11.80 -21.62
C TRP A 455 14.13 -10.76 -22.73
N TYR A 456 15.39 -10.37 -22.96
CA TYR A 456 15.74 -9.39 -24.01
C TYR A 456 15.42 -9.92 -25.41
N ALA A 457 15.79 -11.17 -25.69
CA ALA A 457 15.49 -11.82 -26.96
C ALA A 457 13.97 -11.90 -27.20
N TYR A 458 13.21 -12.29 -26.17
CA TYR A 458 11.75 -12.37 -26.25
C TYR A 458 11.11 -11.01 -26.51
N CYS A 459 11.48 -9.96 -25.78
CA CYS A 459 10.95 -8.61 -26.02
C CYS A 459 11.26 -8.10 -27.44
N LYS A 460 12.46 -8.37 -27.97
CA LYS A 460 12.82 -8.02 -29.36
C LYS A 460 11.96 -8.77 -30.37
N GLN A 461 11.77 -10.07 -30.15
CA GLN A 461 10.93 -10.90 -31.01
C GLN A 461 9.48 -10.41 -31.05
N CYS A 462 8.97 -9.93 -29.91
CA CYS A 462 7.64 -9.31 -29.82
C CYS A 462 7.57 -7.91 -30.45
N GLY A 463 8.69 -7.31 -30.89
CA GLY A 463 8.74 -6.01 -31.56
C GLY A 463 8.95 -4.80 -30.64
N PHE A 464 9.33 -5.00 -29.37
CA PHE A 464 9.62 -3.90 -28.44
C PHE A 464 11.00 -3.28 -28.71
N LEU A 465 11.10 -1.98 -28.51
CA LEU A 465 12.31 -1.19 -28.71
C LEU A 465 13.23 -1.31 -27.48
N GLU A 466 14.47 -1.76 -27.70
CA GLU A 466 15.50 -1.81 -26.65
C GLU A 466 16.08 -0.42 -26.38
N PHE A 467 16.23 -0.07 -25.10
CA PHE A 467 16.96 1.13 -24.69
C PHE A 467 17.90 0.84 -23.51
N GLN A 468 19.11 1.36 -23.58
CA GLN A 468 20.14 1.19 -22.55
C GLN A 468 20.12 2.34 -21.54
N TYR A 469 19.76 2.04 -20.29
CA TYR A 469 19.88 2.97 -19.17
C TYR A 469 21.17 2.74 -18.40
N SER A 470 21.59 3.74 -17.62
CA SER A 470 22.75 3.64 -16.72
C SER A 470 22.68 2.49 -15.71
N ASN A 471 21.48 1.99 -15.41
CA ASN A 471 21.24 0.90 -14.45
C ASN A 471 20.54 -0.31 -15.08
N GLY A 472 20.70 -0.53 -16.38
CA GLY A 472 20.25 -1.72 -17.09
C GLY A 472 19.38 -1.40 -18.32
N THR A 473 18.94 -2.44 -19.01
CA THR A 473 18.20 -2.34 -20.27
C THR A 473 16.68 -2.28 -20.03
N GLY A 474 15.96 -1.46 -20.79
CA GLY A 474 14.50 -1.43 -20.79
C GLY A 474 13.93 -1.66 -22.19
N PHE A 475 12.68 -2.10 -22.26
CA PHE A 475 11.96 -2.35 -23.50
C PHE A 475 10.70 -1.52 -23.55
N HIS A 476 10.50 -0.82 -24.66
CA HIS A 476 9.43 0.17 -24.86
C HIS A 476 8.51 -0.25 -26.00
N ALA A 477 7.22 0.03 -25.87
CA ALA A 477 6.28 -0.21 -26.96
C ALA A 477 6.74 0.56 -28.20
N SER A 478 6.74 -0.08 -29.36
CA SER A 478 7.06 0.56 -30.63
C SER A 478 5.85 1.34 -31.18
N ALA A 479 6.08 2.17 -32.19
CA ALA A 479 4.99 2.87 -32.87
C ALA A 479 4.06 1.95 -33.66
N GLU A 480 4.57 0.80 -34.08
CA GLU A 480 3.80 -0.23 -34.79
C GLU A 480 2.91 -1.00 -33.81
N GLN A 481 3.42 -1.29 -32.61
CA GLN A 481 2.66 -2.00 -31.57
C GLN A 481 1.60 -1.12 -30.91
N ALA A 482 1.93 0.16 -30.66
CA ALA A 482 1.06 1.10 -29.96
C ALA A 482 1.12 2.50 -30.62
N PRO A 483 0.29 2.78 -31.64
CA PRO A 483 0.17 4.12 -32.18
C PRO A 483 -0.12 5.16 -31.10
N THR A 484 0.39 6.37 -31.30
CA THR A 484 0.26 7.48 -30.35
C THR A 484 -1.22 7.76 -30.06
N GLY A 485 -1.59 7.73 -28.77
CA GLY A 485 -2.96 7.95 -28.32
C GLY A 485 -3.85 6.70 -28.31
N GLN A 486 -3.35 5.55 -28.78
CA GLN A 486 -4.10 4.29 -28.71
C GLN A 486 -4.27 3.85 -27.25
N ARG A 487 -5.52 3.59 -26.85
CA ARG A 487 -5.86 2.98 -25.57
C ARG A 487 -5.86 1.46 -25.71
N ILE A 488 -4.99 0.79 -24.97
CA ILE A 488 -4.88 -0.67 -24.95
C ILE A 488 -5.74 -1.19 -23.79
N PRO A 489 -6.72 -2.08 -24.05
CA PRO A 489 -7.56 -2.66 -23.00
C PRO A 489 -6.75 -3.60 -22.12
N TRP A 490 -7.09 -3.66 -20.84
CA TRP A 490 -6.45 -4.56 -19.88
C TRP A 490 -7.43 -4.91 -18.74
N GLY A 491 -7.21 -6.04 -18.07
CA GLY A 491 -8.01 -6.48 -16.93
C GLY A 491 -8.97 -7.62 -17.24
N LYS A 492 -9.90 -7.91 -16.30
CA LYS A 492 -10.82 -9.05 -16.42
C LYS A 492 -11.95 -8.77 -17.40
N GLN A 493 -12.46 -9.83 -18.02
CA GLN A 493 -13.61 -9.80 -18.92
C GLN A 493 -14.81 -9.13 -18.22
N GLY A 494 -15.22 -7.96 -18.70
CA GLY A 494 -16.31 -7.15 -18.13
C GLY A 494 -15.87 -5.80 -17.54
N GLU A 495 -14.60 -5.62 -17.17
CA GLU A 495 -14.07 -4.32 -16.74
C GLU A 495 -13.64 -3.50 -17.96
N ARG A 496 -14.18 -2.28 -18.11
CA ARG A 496 -13.76 -1.34 -19.19
C ARG A 496 -12.56 -0.52 -18.72
N ARG A 497 -11.39 -1.16 -18.61
CA ARG A 497 -10.12 -0.49 -18.27
C ARG A 497 -9.20 -0.49 -19.48
N SER A 498 -8.53 0.63 -19.71
CA SER A 498 -7.58 0.79 -20.80
C SER A 498 -6.56 1.87 -20.46
N SER A 499 -5.35 1.76 -21.02
CA SER A 499 -4.29 2.76 -20.83
C SER A 499 -3.51 2.98 -22.11
N MET A 500 -2.99 4.19 -22.29
CA MET A 500 -2.06 4.51 -23.37
C MET A 500 -0.64 4.12 -22.98
N LEU A 501 0.09 3.47 -23.88
CA LEU A 501 1.54 3.23 -23.73
C LEU A 501 2.39 4.30 -24.43
N ARG A 502 1.81 5.03 -25.38
CA ARG A 502 2.46 6.10 -26.13
C ARG A 502 1.49 7.25 -26.34
N ASN A 503 1.90 8.49 -26.07
CA ASN A 503 1.12 9.68 -26.38
C ASN A 503 2.02 10.92 -26.50
N VAL A 504 1.48 12.04 -26.98
CA VAL A 504 2.16 13.34 -27.03
C VAL A 504 1.79 14.18 -25.81
N ALA A 505 2.78 14.78 -25.17
CA ALA A 505 2.59 15.80 -24.14
C ALA A 505 3.69 16.87 -24.24
N LYS A 506 3.28 18.15 -24.26
CA LYS A 506 4.18 19.32 -24.34
C LYS A 506 5.22 19.23 -25.47
N GLY A 507 4.81 18.79 -26.66
CA GLY A 507 5.71 18.64 -27.83
C GLY A 507 6.68 17.46 -27.76
N HIS A 508 6.47 16.53 -26.83
CA HIS A 508 7.26 15.30 -26.70
C HIS A 508 6.37 14.07 -26.78
N ILE A 509 6.82 13.06 -27.52
CA ILE A 509 6.20 11.73 -27.52
C ILE A 509 6.79 10.97 -26.34
N TRP A 510 5.95 10.59 -25.38
CA TRP A 510 6.37 9.70 -24.31
C TRP A 510 6.05 8.25 -24.64
N GLN A 511 6.90 7.34 -24.20
CA GLN A 511 6.79 5.91 -24.47
C GLN A 511 7.04 5.10 -23.20
N PHE A 512 6.01 4.39 -22.75
CA PHE A 512 6.11 3.50 -21.60
C PHE A 512 6.87 2.23 -21.96
N GLY A 513 7.64 1.73 -20.99
CA GLY A 513 8.37 0.49 -21.10
C GLY A 513 8.67 -0.13 -19.75
N VAL A 514 9.31 -1.29 -19.76
CA VAL A 514 9.70 -2.00 -18.55
C VAL A 514 11.12 -2.56 -18.64
N THR A 515 11.79 -2.64 -17.50
CA THR A 515 12.96 -3.51 -17.30
C THR A 515 12.50 -4.75 -16.54
N GLY A 516 12.65 -5.95 -17.14
CA GLY A 516 12.45 -7.22 -16.46
C GLY A 516 13.68 -7.59 -15.61
N MET A 517 13.48 -7.78 -14.30
CA MET A 517 14.55 -8.11 -13.36
C MET A 517 14.26 -9.47 -12.69
N PRO A 518 15.02 -10.53 -12.99
CA PRO A 518 14.81 -11.83 -12.36
C PRO A 518 15.28 -11.84 -10.90
N PHE A 519 14.51 -12.52 -10.05
CA PHE A 519 14.77 -12.76 -8.63
C PHE A 519 14.44 -14.21 -8.28
N PHE A 520 15.18 -14.79 -7.32
CA PHE A 520 14.95 -16.16 -6.84
C PHE A 520 14.19 -16.21 -5.50
N TRP A 521 14.19 -15.12 -4.74
CA TRP A 521 13.50 -15.00 -3.45
C TRP A 521 12.37 -13.98 -3.56
N PRO A 522 11.18 -14.23 -2.96
CA PRO A 522 10.81 -15.37 -2.10
C PRO A 522 10.54 -16.66 -2.86
N PHE A 523 10.31 -16.54 -4.16
CA PHE A 523 10.27 -17.62 -5.15
C PHE A 523 10.79 -17.05 -6.47
N TRP A 524 10.98 -17.90 -7.47
CA TRP A 524 11.48 -17.46 -8.77
C TRP A 524 10.45 -16.58 -9.48
N HIS A 525 10.81 -15.34 -9.81
CA HIS A 525 9.92 -14.37 -10.45
C HIS A 525 10.71 -13.28 -11.19
N PHE A 526 10.04 -12.56 -12.07
CA PHE A 526 10.53 -11.33 -12.67
C PHE A 526 9.83 -10.13 -12.06
N LYS A 527 10.58 -9.19 -11.48
CA LYS A 527 10.08 -7.89 -11.07
C LYS A 527 10.18 -6.92 -12.24
N LEU A 528 9.06 -6.30 -12.59
CA LEU A 528 8.98 -5.30 -13.66
C LEU A 528 9.21 -3.91 -13.11
N LYS A 529 10.26 -3.24 -13.58
CA LYS A 529 10.50 -1.83 -13.27
C LYS A 529 10.00 -0.96 -14.41
N SER A 530 8.98 -0.15 -14.14
CA SER A 530 8.44 0.81 -15.10
C SER A 530 9.50 1.83 -15.54
N ARG A 531 9.48 2.15 -16.84
CA ARG A 531 10.39 3.07 -17.53
C ARG A 531 9.59 3.98 -18.45
N VAL A 532 10.12 5.18 -18.71
CA VAL A 532 9.56 6.12 -19.68
C VAL A 532 10.70 6.74 -20.49
N LEU A 533 10.53 6.73 -21.80
CA LEU A 533 11.36 7.43 -22.77
C LEU A 533 10.60 8.58 -23.41
N PHE A 534 11.36 9.53 -23.95
CA PHE A 534 10.83 10.68 -24.64
C PHE A 534 11.59 10.89 -25.94
N SER A 535 10.83 11.18 -26.99
CA SER A 535 11.33 11.75 -28.25
C SER A 535 10.69 13.11 -28.48
N THR A 536 11.36 13.97 -29.25
CA THR A 536 10.79 15.25 -29.69
C THR A 536 9.77 14.97 -30.79
N ASP A 537 8.56 15.51 -30.63
CA ASP A 537 7.53 15.37 -31.65
C ASP A 537 7.90 16.20 -32.89
N ASN A 538 7.98 15.53 -34.04
CA ASN A 538 8.23 16.13 -35.35
C ASN A 538 7.13 15.75 -36.35
N GLY A 539 5.97 15.27 -35.87
CA GLY A 539 4.87 14.80 -36.70
C GLY A 539 5.06 13.40 -37.29
N THR A 540 6.15 12.68 -36.97
CA THR A 540 6.30 11.27 -37.32
C THR A 540 5.83 10.36 -36.20
N ALA A 541 5.56 9.09 -36.52
CA ALA A 541 5.09 8.12 -35.53
C ALA A 541 6.10 7.84 -34.40
N THR A 542 7.40 8.00 -34.64
CA THR A 542 8.48 7.71 -33.68
C THR A 542 8.99 8.96 -32.95
N GLY A 543 8.92 10.14 -33.59
CA GLY A 543 9.60 11.34 -33.13
C GLY A 543 11.11 11.30 -33.40
N ILE A 544 11.82 12.31 -32.88
CA ILE A 544 13.29 12.41 -32.91
C ILE A 544 13.85 12.07 -31.53
N ASP A 545 14.78 11.12 -31.45
CA ASP A 545 15.37 10.68 -30.20
C ASP A 545 16.11 11.80 -29.46
N ILE A 546 16.14 11.70 -28.14
CA ILE A 546 16.81 12.66 -27.25
C ILE A 546 17.99 11.95 -26.58
N ASP A 547 19.21 12.27 -26.99
CA ASP A 547 20.42 11.64 -26.46
C ASP A 547 20.90 12.25 -25.13
N ASP A 548 20.44 13.44 -24.76
CA ASP A 548 20.84 14.10 -23.51
C ASP A 548 20.17 13.44 -22.27
N PRO A 549 20.93 12.73 -21.41
CA PRO A 549 20.38 12.07 -20.23
C PRO A 549 19.80 13.05 -19.20
N LYS A 550 20.36 14.28 -19.10
CA LYS A 550 19.87 15.31 -18.18
C LYS A 550 18.50 15.83 -18.65
N LYS A 551 18.34 16.07 -19.96
CA LYS A 551 17.05 16.43 -20.55
C LYS A 551 16.01 15.34 -20.35
N LEU A 552 16.33 14.07 -20.63
CA LEU A 552 15.42 12.94 -20.38
C LEU A 552 15.01 12.84 -18.90
N HIS A 553 15.93 13.06 -17.97
CA HIS A 553 15.62 13.07 -16.54
C HIS A 553 14.67 14.21 -16.15
N ARG A 554 14.89 15.43 -16.67
CA ARG A 554 13.99 16.58 -16.46
C ARG A 554 12.58 16.30 -17.01
N LEU A 555 12.48 15.73 -18.21
CA LEU A 555 11.19 15.37 -18.83
C LEU A 555 10.43 14.32 -18.01
N ARG A 556 11.09 13.27 -17.50
CA ARG A 556 10.44 12.30 -16.61
C ARG A 556 9.85 12.97 -15.36
N ARG A 557 10.57 13.91 -14.76
CA ARG A 557 10.12 14.62 -13.56
C ARG A 557 8.97 15.58 -13.84
N SER A 558 8.96 16.23 -15.00
CA SER A 558 7.96 17.25 -15.33
C SER A 558 6.68 16.66 -15.94
N LEU A 559 6.81 15.68 -16.86
CA LEU A 559 5.68 15.09 -17.58
C LEU A 559 5.03 13.91 -16.84
N CYS A 560 5.76 13.19 -15.99
CA CYS A 560 5.18 12.12 -15.18
C CYS A 560 4.86 12.59 -13.74
N LYS A 561 4.83 13.90 -13.47
CA LYS A 561 4.60 14.45 -12.12
C LYS A 561 3.26 14.00 -11.53
N GLY A 562 2.22 13.91 -12.36
CA GLY A 562 0.88 13.47 -11.98
C GLY A 562 0.65 11.96 -12.06
N TRP A 563 1.67 11.18 -12.46
CA TRP A 563 1.54 9.73 -12.58
C TRP A 563 1.73 9.09 -11.20
N ARG A 564 0.60 8.67 -10.62
CA ARG A 564 0.51 7.92 -9.37
C ARG A 564 0.34 6.44 -9.67
N ASN A 565 0.13 5.65 -8.62
CA ASN A 565 0.08 4.20 -8.72
C ASN A 565 -0.94 3.73 -9.76
N LYS A 566 -2.09 4.39 -9.90
CA LYS A 566 -3.13 4.04 -10.88
C LYS A 566 -2.62 4.11 -12.33
N GLN A 567 -1.93 5.18 -12.71
CA GLN A 567 -1.42 5.40 -14.06
C GLN A 567 -0.26 4.44 -14.37
N TRP A 568 0.63 4.23 -13.39
CA TRP A 568 1.74 3.27 -13.50
C TRP A 568 1.23 1.82 -13.62
N TYR A 569 0.22 1.47 -12.82
CA TYR A 569 -0.41 0.17 -12.80
C TYR A 569 -1.10 -0.14 -14.13
N GLY A 570 -1.96 0.76 -14.62
CA GLY A 570 -2.68 0.56 -15.88
C GLY A 570 -1.75 0.43 -17.09
N ARG A 571 -0.69 1.25 -17.16
CA ARG A 571 0.35 1.15 -18.20
C ARG A 571 1.15 -0.14 -18.11
N MET A 572 1.47 -0.62 -16.91
CA MET A 572 2.15 -1.90 -16.74
C MET A 572 1.28 -3.06 -17.24
N LEU A 573 -0.02 -3.06 -16.92
CA LEU A 573 -0.93 -4.10 -17.40
C LEU A 573 -1.14 -4.04 -18.91
N ALA A 574 -1.38 -2.85 -19.47
CA ALA A 574 -1.44 -2.66 -20.92
C ALA A 574 -0.17 -3.13 -21.64
N PHE A 575 1.00 -2.90 -21.05
CA PHE A 575 2.27 -3.39 -21.58
C PHE A 575 2.33 -4.93 -21.58
N LEU A 576 1.83 -5.57 -20.51
CA LEU A 576 1.78 -7.03 -20.42
C LEU A 576 0.80 -7.63 -21.44
N GLU A 577 -0.36 -7.02 -21.66
CA GLU A 577 -1.31 -7.46 -22.69
C GLU A 577 -0.66 -7.47 -24.09
N LEU A 578 0.11 -6.43 -24.44
CA LEU A 578 0.88 -6.43 -25.70
C LEU A 578 1.99 -7.48 -25.72
N LEU A 579 2.64 -7.72 -24.58
CA LEU A 579 3.77 -8.64 -24.49
C LEU A 579 3.32 -10.11 -24.58
N SER A 580 2.22 -10.47 -23.92
CA SER A 580 1.72 -11.85 -23.87
C SER A 580 0.75 -12.19 -25.00
N GLY A 581 0.12 -11.19 -25.61
CA GLY A 581 -0.97 -11.39 -26.57
C GLY A 581 -2.10 -12.23 -25.94
N GLU A 582 -2.55 -13.26 -26.65
CA GLU A 582 -3.61 -14.15 -26.16
C GLU A 582 -3.12 -15.25 -25.20
N SER A 583 -1.82 -15.33 -24.93
CA SER A 583 -1.24 -16.37 -24.08
C SER A 583 -1.30 -15.99 -22.60
N ALA A 584 -1.72 -16.93 -21.75
CA ALA A 584 -1.61 -16.78 -20.29
C ALA A 584 -0.16 -16.89 -19.78
N TYR A 585 0.78 -17.27 -20.64
CA TYR A 585 2.17 -17.50 -20.30
C TYR A 585 3.15 -16.82 -21.25
N ILE A 586 4.25 -16.31 -20.70
CA ILE A 586 5.41 -15.82 -21.43
C ILE A 586 6.49 -16.92 -21.39
N ARG A 587 6.86 -17.45 -22.55
CA ARG A 587 7.90 -18.49 -22.67
C ARG A 587 9.20 -17.86 -23.11
N LEU A 588 10.22 -17.96 -22.26
CA LEU A 588 11.57 -17.46 -22.51
C LEU A 588 12.46 -18.66 -22.91
N PRO A 589 12.81 -18.83 -24.20
CA PRO A 589 13.59 -19.98 -24.64
C PRO A 589 14.99 -20.01 -24.02
N MET A 590 15.38 -21.19 -23.52
CA MET A 590 16.70 -21.44 -22.91
C MET A 590 17.57 -22.38 -23.77
N SER A 591 16.93 -23.17 -24.65
CA SER A 591 17.50 -23.98 -25.74
C SER A 591 16.43 -24.18 -26.82
N SER A 592 16.70 -24.99 -27.84
CA SER A 592 15.71 -25.39 -28.85
C SER A 592 14.46 -26.09 -28.30
N ASP A 593 14.59 -26.76 -27.16
CA ASP A 593 13.56 -27.63 -26.56
C ASP A 593 13.16 -27.26 -25.13
N THR A 594 13.87 -26.33 -24.47
CA THR A 594 13.57 -25.89 -23.10
C THR A 594 13.32 -24.41 -22.98
N ALA A 595 12.50 -24.01 -22.01
CA ALA A 595 12.18 -22.62 -21.72
C ALA A 595 11.99 -22.38 -20.22
N ILE A 596 12.13 -21.12 -19.82
CA ILE A 596 11.58 -20.61 -18.56
C ILE A 596 10.20 -20.07 -18.87
N VAL A 597 9.18 -20.51 -18.12
CA VAL A 597 7.79 -20.10 -18.34
C VAL A 597 7.35 -19.19 -17.22
N LEU A 598 6.89 -17.99 -17.58
CA LEU A 598 6.32 -17.01 -16.66
C LEU A 598 4.80 -16.97 -16.82
N GLU A 599 4.07 -16.76 -15.73
CA GLU A 599 2.70 -16.26 -15.80
C GLU A 599 2.70 -14.84 -16.39
N ALA A 600 1.84 -14.60 -17.39
CA ALA A 600 1.67 -13.27 -17.97
C ALA A 600 0.96 -12.30 -17.00
N ALA A 601 0.07 -12.84 -16.17
CA ALA A 601 -0.62 -12.09 -15.13
C ALA A 601 0.31 -11.84 -13.92
N PRO A 602 0.34 -10.61 -13.37
CA PRO A 602 1.12 -10.36 -12.17
C PRO A 602 0.60 -11.09 -10.94
N VAL A 603 1.50 -11.41 -10.01
CA VAL A 603 1.17 -12.05 -8.73
C VAL A 603 0.25 -11.14 -7.92
N LEU A 604 -0.79 -11.74 -7.34
CA LEU A 604 -1.70 -11.08 -6.41
C LEU A 604 -1.26 -11.33 -4.97
N PHE A 605 -1.28 -10.28 -4.16
CA PHE A 605 -1.06 -10.32 -2.71
C PHE A 605 -2.35 -9.94 -1.98
N SER A 606 -2.47 -10.35 -0.72
CA SER A 606 -3.58 -9.96 0.15
C SER A 606 -3.04 -9.09 1.28
N SER A 607 -3.55 -7.88 1.41
CA SER A 607 -3.39 -7.07 2.61
C SER A 607 -4.52 -7.38 3.58
N PRO A 608 -4.27 -7.50 4.90
CA PRO A 608 -5.32 -7.71 5.90
C PRO A 608 -6.13 -6.43 6.18
N VAL A 609 -5.66 -5.27 5.72
CA VAL A 609 -6.28 -3.96 5.87
C VAL A 609 -6.32 -3.23 4.53
N SER A 610 -7.27 -2.33 4.36
CA SER A 610 -7.45 -1.50 3.19
C SER A 610 -7.50 -0.02 3.58
N THR A 611 -7.57 0.85 2.57
CA THR A 611 -7.73 2.29 2.78
C THR A 611 -8.96 2.81 2.03
N ALA A 612 -9.75 3.68 2.65
CA ALA A 612 -10.90 4.31 2.00
C ALA A 612 -10.46 5.47 1.07
N LEU A 613 -9.65 5.17 0.06
CA LEU A 613 -9.34 6.12 -1.01
C LEU A 613 -10.43 6.03 -2.08
N PRO A 614 -11.12 7.14 -2.40
CA PRO A 614 -12.10 7.14 -3.48
C PRO A 614 -11.42 6.90 -4.83
N ASP A 615 -11.76 5.80 -5.51
CA ASP A 615 -11.24 5.47 -6.85
C ASP A 615 -12.03 6.21 -7.94
N ILE A 616 -11.91 7.53 -7.97
CA ILE A 616 -12.72 8.42 -8.83
C ILE A 616 -12.07 8.83 -10.15
N LEU A 617 -10.76 8.66 -10.30
CA LEU A 617 -10.02 9.05 -11.51
C LEU A 617 -10.12 7.98 -12.61
N ASP A 618 -10.09 8.33 -13.89
CA ASP A 618 -9.86 7.36 -14.98
C ASP A 618 -8.42 6.80 -14.92
N ALA A 619 -8.15 5.68 -15.58
CA ALA A 619 -6.83 5.02 -15.61
C ALA A 619 -5.70 5.91 -16.18
N ASP A 620 -6.05 6.90 -17.00
CA ASP A 620 -5.11 7.87 -17.59
C ASP A 620 -5.26 9.30 -17.06
N GLU A 621 -6.22 9.57 -16.17
CA GLU A 621 -6.38 10.89 -15.54
C GLU A 621 -5.28 11.10 -14.51
N GLU A 622 -4.57 12.23 -14.58
CA GLU A 622 -3.48 12.54 -13.65
C GLU A 622 -3.99 13.18 -12.36
N GLU A 623 -3.47 12.74 -11.22
CA GLU A 623 -3.83 13.32 -9.93
C GLU A 623 -3.02 14.59 -9.68
N THR A 624 -3.71 15.69 -9.40
CA THR A 624 -3.11 16.95 -8.94
C THR A 624 -3.10 17.00 -7.42
N ASP A 625 -2.19 16.26 -6.79
CA ASP A 625 -1.98 16.38 -5.35
C ASP A 625 -1.08 17.59 -5.04
N LEU A 626 -1.67 18.64 -4.47
CA LEU A 626 -0.99 19.85 -4.00
C LEU A 626 -0.21 19.63 -2.71
N SER A 627 -0.49 18.55 -1.96
CA SER A 627 0.16 18.20 -0.69
C SER A 627 1.42 17.35 -0.84
N THR A 628 1.70 16.85 -2.06
CA THR A 628 2.98 16.22 -2.35
C THR A 628 4.06 17.30 -2.24
N LEU A 629 4.68 17.40 -1.05
CA LEU A 629 5.81 18.27 -0.76
C LEU A 629 6.78 18.22 -1.93
N GLY A 630 6.92 19.36 -2.63
CA GLY A 630 7.90 19.49 -3.69
C GLY A 630 9.24 19.08 -3.11
N ARG A 631 9.92 18.11 -3.74
CA ARG A 631 11.35 17.92 -3.46
C ARG A 631 12.05 19.25 -3.75
N PRO A 632 13.09 19.62 -2.99
CA PRO A 632 13.80 20.87 -3.18
C PRO A 632 14.12 21.06 -4.67
N ALA A 633 13.86 22.27 -5.17
CA ALA A 633 14.37 22.69 -6.46
C ALA A 633 15.87 22.41 -6.44
N ASN A 634 16.36 21.61 -7.38
CA ASN A 634 17.78 21.58 -7.62
C ASN A 634 18.12 22.94 -8.24
N ASP A 635 19.19 23.59 -7.79
CA ASP A 635 19.69 24.88 -8.30
C ASP A 635 19.89 24.92 -9.84
N ASP A 636 19.80 23.78 -10.52
CA ASP A 636 19.79 23.66 -11.98
C ASP A 636 18.48 24.15 -12.65
N GLU A 637 17.43 24.50 -11.89
CA GLU A 637 16.12 24.94 -12.43
C GLU A 637 16.04 26.44 -12.76
N GLU A 638 16.99 27.29 -12.36
CA GLU A 638 16.97 28.74 -12.70
C GLU A 638 17.63 29.09 -14.05
N GLY A 639 18.17 28.11 -14.78
CA GLY A 639 18.95 28.35 -15.99
C GLY A 639 18.27 27.98 -17.32
N ALA A 640 17.01 28.36 -17.56
CA ALA A 640 16.44 28.47 -18.93
C ALA A 640 14.99 28.99 -18.88
N ALA A 641 14.85 30.32 -18.79
CA ALA A 641 13.72 31.02 -19.41
C ALA A 641 14.03 31.24 -20.89
#